data_AF-A0A840IFR1-F1
#
_entry.id   AF-A0A840IFR1-F1
#
_cell.length_a   1.000
_cell.length_b   1.000
_cell.length_c   1.000
_cell.angle_alpha   90.00
_cell.angle_beta   90.00
_cell.angle_gamma   90.00
#
_symmetry.space_group_name_H-M   'P 1'
#
loop_
_entity.id
_entity.type
_entity.pdbx_description
1 polymer ?
#
loop_
_entity_poly.entity_id
_entity_poly.type
_entity_poly.pdbx_seq_one_letter_code
_entity_poly.pdbx_strand_id
1 'polypeptide(L)'
;MGNRSDATPPAARQLRAGLRVLGALLLIGAPLCVLGALVGPARGFFAAQPFVAGAAGKAALLGATALYAAGDLRRRLALALVVLVAHAASVALALLALAAAATGGAADLGPLDTTVATVLWALVALDGAIALALGLLIAPAWRAGPAAGGARGGAAGGPARDDGETGRGASGGRALIAAASALAAAPDPLAPPGPPTAAERRVGRLCRALAGVAALAAASCVAGFLLHGTRDAFAQLPFVVGTAVLAVGVGLLAALVARDVRANLPLTGPLAVGLLVPAVAALAFLPFTDLDRPFPLFGWEPGVWLALVVLIAVAGALAAALLRAVGTAWRARERIVHLAPLQQRALLALADTLIDGRHEERVPPRDVAANVEGYLGAIRAKRAWGHRTVLTALELRPLLAAWPPLSQIEPAARRAFLERRFLHPPPWPRFAKNPTQVTIRVGQQLSFAGYYNDPRSWRSIGYVPFSRRGRPTERAAPLRLEVELPDAVEGDLLRADVCVVGSGAGGAIVAYELARAGRDVLLLERGPYVQPHEFSEDEVAMIGRLYGDGIMQQSRDFRFTIQQGGCVGGSTTVNNAVCSRAPDAALARWNDPARHDARIDLGRLADSYADVERFLGVHTQDDAVLNRSGERFLAGAEASGLAPDRLEVGVVRANVADCVGCGYCNIGCAYGRKLSMLDRTLPRAQADFPGRVRIVAECDVERIVTRRGRHGGPARAVGLRARLGGRAIGIVCEDVVIAAGAIASSHLLLRSGIGGRFGPGPRLPVGRGLGFNIGAPLTAELPDAVNAYDGLQISHHGLPRRESGYVFETWSNPPVAQALAMPGWFERHFENMRCYDRLMAVGVISGTAGNARVRRALTGGADVDYRPLPEDLRRLGRGLQQLGRLLFAAGAKRVMLNTWGYDELRSPAELSRIPRLVDDPDYVTLGTGHPQGGNAIAADPRRGVVDERFAVHGFANLHVCDASVFPATITVNPQLTVMALAHYAAPLIAAGGG
;
A
#
# COMPACT_ATOMS: atom_id res chain seq x y z
N MET A 1 -11.21 -27.25 -11.75
CA MET A 1 -11.48 -25.81 -11.97
C MET A 1 -11.85 -25.61 -13.43
N GLY A 2 -13.15 -25.58 -13.74
CA GLY A 2 -13.60 -25.35 -15.12
C GLY A 2 -13.29 -23.92 -15.53
N ASN A 3 -12.50 -23.78 -16.59
CA ASN A 3 -12.24 -22.52 -17.29
C ASN A 3 -13.61 -21.89 -17.61
N ARG A 4 -14.00 -20.83 -16.89
CA ARG A 4 -15.06 -19.94 -17.37
C ARG A 4 -14.47 -19.24 -18.59
N SER A 5 -14.50 -19.95 -19.72
CA SER A 5 -14.20 -19.41 -21.03
C SER A 5 -14.97 -18.12 -21.14
N ASP A 6 -14.22 -17.03 -21.29
CA ASP A 6 -14.67 -15.68 -21.60
C ASP A 6 -15.94 -15.77 -22.46
N ALA A 7 -17.12 -15.63 -21.84
CA ALA A 7 -18.43 -15.82 -22.49
C ALA A 7 -18.75 -14.65 -23.45
N THR A 8 -17.70 -14.03 -23.97
CA THR A 8 -17.69 -12.87 -24.82
C THR A 8 -17.62 -13.39 -26.26
N PRO A 9 -18.64 -13.11 -27.09
CA PRO A 9 -18.70 -13.58 -28.46
C PRO A 9 -17.39 -13.27 -29.22
N PRO A 10 -16.94 -14.13 -30.15
CA PRO A 10 -15.71 -13.92 -30.93
C PRO A 10 -15.64 -12.52 -31.58
N ALA A 11 -16.75 -12.03 -32.13
CA ALA A 11 -16.87 -10.70 -32.72
C ALA A 11 -16.60 -9.57 -31.71
N ALA A 12 -17.11 -9.69 -30.47
CA ALA A 12 -16.86 -8.72 -29.41
C ALA A 12 -15.40 -8.73 -28.94
N ARG A 13 -14.74 -9.91 -28.94
CA ARG A 13 -13.29 -10.02 -28.65
C ARG A 13 -12.45 -9.35 -29.73
N GLN A 14 -12.80 -9.54 -31.01
CA GLN A 14 -12.12 -8.90 -32.13
C GLN A 14 -12.29 -7.38 -32.11
N LEU A 15 -13.52 -6.88 -31.90
CA LEU A 15 -13.77 -5.43 -31.76
C LEU A 15 -13.02 -4.84 -30.58
N ARG A 16 -13.00 -5.51 -29.42
CA ARG A 16 -12.22 -5.08 -28.25
C ARG A 16 -10.73 -4.97 -28.59
N ALA A 17 -10.16 -5.98 -29.23
CA ALA A 17 -8.76 -5.95 -29.64
C ALA A 17 -8.48 -4.80 -30.63
N GLY A 18 -9.35 -4.62 -31.63
CA GLY A 18 -9.27 -3.52 -32.60
C GLY A 18 -9.30 -2.14 -31.93
N LEU A 19 -10.24 -1.90 -31.02
CA LEU A 19 -10.34 -0.66 -30.26
C LEU A 19 -9.11 -0.40 -29.37
N ARG A 20 -8.50 -1.46 -28.80
CA ARG A 20 -7.26 -1.32 -28.01
C ARG A 20 -6.07 -0.91 -28.86
N VAL A 21 -5.90 -1.57 -30.01
CA VAL A 21 -4.83 -1.24 -30.96
C VAL A 21 -5.02 0.18 -31.49
N LEU A 22 -6.22 0.51 -31.96
CA LEU A 22 -6.55 1.85 -32.44
C LEU A 22 -6.32 2.91 -31.35
N GLY A 23 -6.81 2.67 -30.14
CA GLY A 23 -6.65 3.57 -29.02
C GLY A 23 -5.19 3.84 -28.68
N ALA A 24 -4.35 2.81 -28.67
CA ALA A 24 -2.91 2.94 -28.47
C ALA A 24 -2.23 3.74 -29.60
N LEU A 25 -2.52 3.41 -30.85
CA LEU A 25 -1.95 4.10 -32.02
C LEU A 25 -2.30 5.59 -32.01
N LEU A 26 -3.56 5.95 -31.71
CA LEU A 26 -3.98 7.35 -31.65
C LEU A 26 -3.36 8.12 -30.48
N LEU A 27 -3.21 7.48 -29.31
CA LEU A 27 -2.56 8.09 -28.15
C LEU A 27 -1.04 8.25 -28.32
N ILE A 28 -0.39 7.38 -29.10
CA ILE A 28 1.01 7.53 -29.51
C ILE A 28 1.14 8.58 -30.62
N GLY A 29 0.15 8.65 -31.53
CA GLY A 29 0.10 9.63 -32.61
C GLY A 29 -0.01 11.07 -32.12
N ALA A 30 -0.80 11.32 -31.07
CA ALA A 30 -0.99 12.67 -30.51
C ALA A 30 0.33 13.39 -30.13
N PRO A 31 1.26 12.80 -29.34
CA PRO A 31 2.55 13.42 -29.06
C PRO A 31 3.48 13.43 -30.28
N LEU A 32 3.35 12.49 -31.23
CA LEU A 32 4.12 12.55 -32.48
C LEU A 32 3.76 13.77 -33.33
N CYS A 33 2.47 14.18 -33.35
CA CYS A 33 2.05 15.44 -33.97
C CYS A 33 2.72 16.66 -33.32
N VAL A 34 2.96 16.61 -32.01
CA VAL A 34 3.66 17.68 -31.28
C VAL A 34 5.16 17.63 -31.55
N LEU A 35 5.77 16.44 -31.53
CA LEU A 35 7.20 16.25 -31.80
C LEU A 35 7.59 16.71 -33.21
N GLY A 36 6.75 16.47 -34.22
CA GLY A 36 6.99 16.95 -35.60
C GLY A 36 7.09 18.48 -35.71
N ALA A 37 6.49 19.22 -34.77
CA ALA A 37 6.62 20.68 -34.69
C ALA A 37 7.85 21.14 -33.88
N LEU A 38 8.42 20.27 -33.04
CA LEU A 38 9.55 20.59 -32.18
C LEU A 38 10.88 20.22 -32.84
N VAL A 39 10.92 19.13 -33.61
CA VAL A 39 12.13 18.53 -34.15
C VAL A 39 11.91 17.98 -35.57
N GLY A 40 12.95 18.06 -36.40
CA GLY A 40 12.99 17.44 -37.72
C GLY A 40 12.71 18.38 -38.90
N PRO A 41 12.82 17.87 -40.13
CA PRO A 41 12.77 18.68 -41.35
C PRO A 41 11.37 19.25 -41.67
N ALA A 42 10.30 18.69 -41.09
CA ALA A 42 8.93 19.20 -41.23
C ALA A 42 8.55 20.31 -40.22
N ARG A 43 9.49 20.77 -39.38
CA ARG A 43 9.23 21.73 -38.29
C ARG A 43 8.57 23.02 -38.79
N GLY A 44 9.06 23.57 -39.90
CA GLY A 44 8.53 24.82 -40.48
C GLY A 44 7.04 24.73 -40.80
N PHE A 45 6.60 23.62 -41.41
CA PHE A 45 5.20 23.39 -41.72
C PHE A 45 4.33 23.25 -40.47
N PHE A 46 4.71 22.42 -39.50
CA PHE A 46 3.88 22.24 -38.30
C PHE A 46 3.82 23.51 -37.44
N ALA A 47 4.92 24.26 -37.35
CA ALA A 47 4.97 25.52 -36.60
C ALA A 47 4.13 26.63 -37.24
N ALA A 48 3.93 26.58 -38.56
CA ALA A 48 3.17 27.56 -39.33
C ALA A 48 1.64 27.29 -39.34
N GLN A 49 1.16 26.23 -38.68
CA GLN A 49 -0.22 25.75 -38.79
C GLN A 49 -0.97 25.88 -37.44
N PRO A 50 -1.87 26.86 -37.27
CA PRO A 50 -2.50 27.17 -35.99
C PRO A 50 -3.41 26.06 -35.41
N PHE A 51 -3.81 25.08 -36.22
CA PHE A 51 -4.78 24.03 -35.85
C PHE A 51 -4.15 22.65 -35.56
N VAL A 52 -2.82 22.51 -35.64
CA VAL A 52 -2.10 21.24 -35.34
C VAL A 52 -2.42 20.75 -33.92
N ALA A 53 -2.55 21.69 -32.97
CA ALA A 53 -2.93 21.39 -31.59
C ALA A 53 -4.31 20.72 -31.49
N GLY A 54 -5.26 21.12 -32.35
CA GLY A 54 -6.59 20.51 -32.42
C GLY A 54 -6.57 19.09 -33.01
N ALA A 55 -5.68 18.81 -33.96
CA ALA A 55 -5.48 17.46 -34.50
C ALA A 55 -4.85 16.51 -33.48
N ALA A 56 -3.84 16.97 -32.73
CA ALA A 56 -3.29 16.23 -31.58
C ALA A 56 -4.38 15.96 -30.53
N GLY A 57 -5.23 16.96 -30.26
CA GLY A 57 -6.41 16.82 -29.40
C GLY A 57 -7.42 15.78 -29.88
N LYS A 58 -7.79 15.80 -31.17
CA LYS A 58 -8.67 14.79 -31.79
C LYS A 58 -8.11 13.38 -31.57
N ALA A 59 -6.84 13.16 -31.92
CA ALA A 59 -6.21 11.85 -31.79
C ALA A 59 -6.24 11.38 -30.32
N ALA A 60 -5.90 12.25 -29.38
CA ALA A 60 -5.92 11.90 -27.96
C ALA A 60 -7.32 11.62 -27.41
N LEU A 61 -8.32 12.43 -27.79
CA LEU A 61 -9.72 12.26 -27.39
C LEU A 61 -10.29 10.93 -27.92
N LEU A 62 -10.13 10.66 -29.21
CA LEU A 62 -10.64 9.45 -29.86
C LEU A 62 -9.89 8.21 -29.34
N GLY A 63 -8.57 8.31 -29.15
CA GLY A 63 -7.77 7.23 -28.57
C GLY A 63 -8.19 6.89 -27.14
N ALA A 64 -8.38 7.89 -26.28
CA ALA A 64 -8.87 7.70 -24.91
C ALA A 64 -10.29 7.13 -24.88
N THR A 65 -11.16 7.58 -25.79
CA THR A 65 -12.54 7.08 -25.91
C THR A 65 -12.58 5.62 -26.39
N ALA A 66 -11.73 5.26 -27.36
CA ALA A 66 -11.60 3.90 -27.86
C ALA A 66 -11.10 2.93 -26.76
N LEU A 67 -10.09 3.32 -25.99
CA LEU A 67 -9.63 2.53 -24.84
C LEU A 67 -10.73 2.40 -23.77
N TYR A 68 -11.41 3.48 -23.44
CA TYR A 68 -12.51 3.47 -22.46
C TYR A 68 -13.64 2.53 -22.89
N ALA A 69 -14.01 2.54 -24.18
CA ALA A 69 -15.00 1.65 -24.76
C ALA A 69 -14.54 0.18 -24.70
N ALA A 70 -13.27 -0.08 -25.01
CA ALA A 70 -12.70 -1.42 -24.96
C ALA A 70 -12.67 -2.05 -23.56
N GLY A 71 -12.66 -1.23 -22.50
CA GLY A 71 -12.66 -1.69 -21.11
C GLY A 71 -13.90 -2.49 -20.71
N ASP A 72 -15.09 -2.06 -21.17
CA ASP A 72 -16.37 -2.72 -20.93
C ASP A 72 -17.24 -2.59 -22.18
N LEU A 73 -16.88 -3.38 -23.20
CA LEU A 73 -17.52 -3.29 -24.52
C LEU A 73 -19.02 -3.59 -24.47
N ARG A 74 -19.48 -4.43 -23.52
CA ARG A 74 -20.90 -4.79 -23.39
C ARG A 74 -21.76 -3.58 -23.03
N ARG A 75 -21.26 -2.73 -22.12
CA ARG A 75 -21.97 -1.53 -21.64
C ARG A 75 -21.70 -0.28 -22.48
N ARG A 76 -20.59 -0.28 -23.23
CA ARG A 76 -20.03 0.92 -23.88
C ARG A 76 -19.92 0.80 -25.40
N LEU A 77 -20.62 -0.16 -26.01
CA LEU A 77 -20.60 -0.36 -27.46
C LEU A 77 -20.95 0.92 -28.24
N ALA A 78 -21.84 1.75 -27.71
CA ALA A 78 -22.21 3.03 -28.29
C ALA A 78 -21.03 3.99 -28.48
N LEU A 79 -20.01 3.92 -27.63
CA LEU A 79 -18.83 4.77 -27.75
C LEU A 79 -17.94 4.33 -28.92
N ALA A 80 -17.96 3.04 -29.28
CA ALA A 80 -17.30 2.58 -30.51
C ALA A 80 -17.95 3.22 -31.76
N LEU A 81 -19.28 3.41 -31.74
CA LEU A 81 -19.97 4.18 -32.79
C LEU A 81 -19.58 5.65 -32.78
N VAL A 82 -19.42 6.28 -31.60
CA VAL A 82 -18.94 7.68 -31.52
C VAL A 82 -17.56 7.82 -32.18
N VAL A 83 -16.65 6.89 -31.93
CA VAL A 83 -15.32 6.88 -32.57
C VAL A 83 -15.45 6.69 -34.09
N LEU A 84 -16.27 5.73 -34.54
CA LEU A 84 -16.55 5.52 -35.97
C LEU A 84 -17.09 6.78 -36.65
N VAL A 85 -18.12 7.40 -36.07
CA VAL A 85 -18.77 8.59 -36.60
C VAL A 85 -17.80 9.77 -36.64
N ALA A 86 -16.92 9.92 -35.64
CA ALA A 86 -15.91 10.97 -35.63
C ALA A 86 -14.89 10.82 -36.78
N HIS A 87 -14.45 9.59 -37.08
CA HIS A 87 -13.58 9.34 -38.25
C HIS A 87 -14.34 9.56 -39.57
N ALA A 88 -15.59 9.11 -39.68
CA ALA A 88 -16.41 9.36 -40.86
C ALA A 88 -16.68 10.86 -41.10
N ALA A 89 -16.93 11.62 -40.03
CA ALA A 89 -17.09 13.08 -40.09
C ALA A 89 -15.79 13.77 -40.52
N SER A 90 -14.63 13.27 -40.05
CA SER A 90 -13.33 13.75 -40.49
C SER A 90 -13.13 13.57 -42.00
N VAL A 91 -13.49 12.40 -42.54
CA VAL A 91 -13.45 12.13 -43.98
C VAL A 91 -14.37 13.08 -44.75
N ALA A 92 -15.63 13.24 -44.31
CA ALA A 92 -16.59 14.12 -44.96
C ALA A 92 -16.11 15.59 -45.00
N LEU A 93 -15.56 16.08 -43.89
CA LEU A 93 -15.01 17.43 -43.79
C LEU A 93 -13.76 17.62 -44.66
N ALA A 94 -12.88 16.63 -44.73
CA ALA A 94 -11.70 16.69 -45.60
C ALA A 94 -12.08 16.68 -47.09
N LEU A 95 -13.08 15.88 -47.48
CA LEU A 95 -13.64 15.90 -48.84
C LEU A 95 -14.33 17.23 -49.16
N LEU A 96 -15.04 17.81 -48.20
CA LEU A 96 -15.63 19.14 -48.35
C LEU A 96 -14.53 20.19 -48.57
N ALA A 97 -13.43 20.15 -47.81
CA ALA A 97 -12.30 21.08 -47.98
C ALA A 97 -11.66 20.93 -49.37
N LEU A 98 -11.48 19.70 -49.86
CA LEU A 98 -10.97 19.39 -51.20
C LEU A 98 -11.90 19.93 -52.30
N ALA A 99 -13.22 19.86 -52.10
CA ALA A 99 -14.22 20.36 -53.05
C ALA A 99 -14.46 21.88 -52.96
N ALA A 100 -14.16 22.48 -51.80
CA ALA A 100 -14.53 23.85 -51.51
C ALA A 100 -13.57 24.89 -52.12
N ALA A 101 -12.27 24.66 -52.26
CA ALA A 101 -11.34 25.75 -52.56
C ALA A 101 -10.07 25.30 -53.31
N ALA A 102 -9.24 26.26 -53.69
CA ALA A 102 -7.91 26.01 -54.25
C ALA A 102 -6.96 25.41 -53.19
N THR A 103 -6.90 24.09 -53.11
CA THR A 103 -6.03 23.32 -52.19
C THR A 103 -4.62 23.07 -52.77
N GLY A 104 -4.25 23.78 -53.84
CA GLY A 104 -2.95 23.66 -54.52
C GLY A 104 -1.77 24.36 -53.83
N GLY A 105 -1.99 24.99 -52.66
CA GLY A 105 -0.91 25.60 -51.88
C GLY A 105 0.17 24.58 -51.47
N ALA A 106 1.43 25.02 -51.48
CA ALA A 106 2.57 24.20 -51.08
C ALA A 106 2.51 23.86 -49.58
N ALA A 107 2.83 22.60 -49.25
CA ALA A 107 2.96 22.07 -47.91
C ALA A 107 4.38 21.48 -47.75
N ASP A 108 5.25 22.21 -47.06
CA ASP A 108 6.67 21.87 -46.84
C ASP A 108 6.83 20.87 -45.68
N LEU A 109 6.68 19.57 -45.96
CA LEU A 109 6.93 18.51 -44.97
C LEU A 109 8.43 18.13 -44.87
N GLY A 110 9.35 19.02 -45.26
CA GLY A 110 10.78 18.76 -45.31
C GLY A 110 11.18 18.09 -46.62
N PRO A 111 11.75 16.86 -46.63
CA PRO A 111 12.19 16.20 -47.87
C PRO A 111 11.05 15.78 -48.82
N LEU A 112 9.80 16.03 -48.44
CA LEU A 112 8.60 15.71 -49.20
C LEU A 112 7.87 17.03 -49.50
N ASP A 113 8.29 17.73 -50.55
CA ASP A 113 7.55 18.87 -51.09
C ASP A 113 6.20 18.34 -51.62
N THR A 114 5.10 18.81 -51.02
CA THR A 114 3.77 18.35 -51.40
C THR A 114 2.75 19.47 -51.38
N THR A 115 1.49 19.15 -51.63
CA THR A 115 0.38 20.11 -51.63
C THR A 115 -0.56 19.85 -50.45
N VAL A 116 -1.29 20.88 -50.02
CA VAL A 116 -2.36 20.73 -49.01
C VAL A 116 -3.38 19.67 -49.44
N ALA A 117 -3.70 19.60 -50.73
CA ALA A 117 -4.54 18.54 -51.31
C ALA A 117 -4.02 17.13 -51.02
N THR A 118 -2.71 16.89 -51.13
CA THR A 118 -2.10 15.58 -50.87
C THR A 118 -2.21 15.19 -49.39
N VAL A 119 -2.01 16.17 -48.48
CA VAL A 119 -2.17 15.96 -47.03
C VAL A 119 -3.63 15.62 -46.69
N LEU A 120 -4.60 16.30 -47.31
CA LEU A 120 -6.03 16.02 -47.12
C LEU A 120 -6.43 14.64 -47.67
N TRP A 121 -5.91 14.23 -48.83
CA TRP A 121 -6.14 12.88 -49.37
C TRP A 121 -5.54 11.79 -48.49
N ALA A 122 -4.34 12.01 -47.93
CA ALA A 122 -3.74 11.09 -46.96
C ALA A 122 -4.60 10.96 -45.68
N LEU A 123 -5.18 12.07 -45.21
CA LEU A 123 -6.12 12.07 -44.09
C LEU A 123 -7.40 11.30 -44.42
N VAL A 124 -7.98 11.50 -45.60
CA VAL A 124 -9.16 10.76 -46.09
C VAL A 124 -8.86 9.26 -46.15
N ALA A 125 -7.70 8.87 -46.69
CA ALA A 125 -7.31 7.47 -46.77
C ALA A 125 -7.14 6.83 -45.38
N LEU A 126 -6.45 7.51 -44.45
CA LEU A 126 -6.21 7.01 -43.11
C LEU A 126 -7.50 6.90 -42.28
N ASP A 127 -8.26 7.99 -42.17
CA ASP A 127 -9.52 8.00 -41.40
C ASP A 127 -10.59 7.12 -42.06
N GLY A 128 -10.61 7.04 -43.39
CA GLY A 128 -11.49 6.16 -44.15
C GLY A 128 -11.20 4.68 -43.91
N ALA A 129 -9.92 4.29 -43.89
CA ALA A 129 -9.51 2.92 -43.55
C ALA A 129 -9.90 2.55 -42.10
N ILE A 130 -9.69 3.47 -41.15
CA ILE A 130 -10.10 3.27 -39.75
C ILE A 130 -11.62 3.13 -39.63
N ALA A 131 -12.38 4.01 -40.28
CA ALA A 131 -13.84 3.96 -40.27
C ALA A 131 -14.39 2.66 -40.88
N LEU A 132 -13.82 2.22 -42.01
CA LEU A 132 -14.19 0.97 -42.65
C LEU A 132 -13.91 -0.24 -41.74
N ALA A 133 -12.70 -0.30 -41.16
CA ALA A 133 -12.31 -1.38 -40.25
C ALA A 133 -13.21 -1.43 -39.00
N LEU A 134 -13.51 -0.28 -38.39
CA LEU A 134 -14.44 -0.20 -37.26
C LEU A 134 -15.86 -0.61 -37.66
N GLY A 135 -16.36 -0.18 -38.82
CA GLY A 135 -17.68 -0.57 -39.32
C GLY A 135 -17.84 -2.08 -39.49
N LEU A 136 -16.81 -2.74 -40.05
CA LEU A 136 -16.77 -4.19 -40.21
C LEU A 136 -16.71 -4.96 -38.88
N LEU A 137 -16.10 -4.38 -37.84
CA LEU A 137 -16.01 -5.01 -36.51
C LEU A 137 -17.24 -4.72 -35.63
N ILE A 138 -17.85 -3.54 -35.75
CA ILE A 138 -18.99 -3.12 -34.93
C ILE A 138 -20.27 -3.87 -35.34
N ALA A 139 -20.53 -4.03 -36.65
CA ALA A 139 -21.78 -4.64 -37.10
C ALA A 139 -22.00 -6.08 -36.58
N PRO A 140 -21.01 -7.00 -36.62
CA PRO A 140 -21.13 -8.33 -36.04
C PRO A 140 -21.24 -8.31 -34.52
N ALA A 141 -20.50 -7.44 -33.84
CA ALA A 141 -20.54 -7.30 -32.38
C ALA A 141 -21.91 -6.78 -31.89
N TRP A 142 -22.54 -5.90 -32.66
CA TRP A 142 -23.88 -5.37 -32.39
C TRP A 142 -24.97 -6.43 -32.60
N ARG A 143 -24.86 -7.21 -33.69
CA ARG A 143 -25.80 -8.31 -33.99
C ARG A 143 -25.74 -9.44 -32.98
N ALA A 144 -24.58 -9.69 -32.38
CA ALA A 144 -24.42 -10.71 -31.34
C ALA A 144 -25.20 -10.38 -30.05
N GLY A 145 -25.66 -9.14 -29.88
CA GLY A 145 -26.41 -8.65 -28.71
C GLY A 145 -25.59 -8.65 -27.41
N PRO A 146 -25.95 -7.82 -26.42
CA PRO A 146 -25.46 -8.04 -25.05
C PRO A 146 -26.07 -9.36 -24.56
N ALA A 147 -25.26 -10.41 -24.41
CA ALA A 147 -25.71 -11.66 -23.81
C ALA A 147 -26.39 -11.35 -22.47
N ALA A 148 -27.70 -11.59 -22.38
CA ALA A 148 -28.49 -11.44 -21.17
C ALA A 148 -28.02 -12.46 -20.13
N GLY A 149 -27.03 -12.08 -19.33
CA GLY A 149 -26.49 -12.89 -18.25
C GLY A 149 -27.05 -12.44 -16.89
N GLY A 150 -28.05 -13.16 -16.39
CA GLY A 150 -28.27 -13.37 -14.95
C GLY A 150 -29.14 -12.37 -14.19
N ALA A 151 -30.45 -12.32 -14.49
CA ALA A 151 -31.48 -11.90 -13.52
C ALA A 151 -32.85 -12.48 -13.93
N ARG A 152 -33.06 -13.78 -13.76
CA ARG A 152 -34.39 -14.39 -13.68
C ARG A 152 -34.37 -15.51 -12.65
N GLY A 153 -34.65 -15.15 -11.40
CA GLY A 153 -35.20 -16.05 -10.41
C GLY A 153 -36.54 -15.46 -9.98
N GLY A 154 -37.62 -16.22 -10.18
CA GLY A 154 -38.94 -15.94 -9.61
C GLY A 154 -39.97 -15.36 -10.58
N ALA A 155 -40.82 -16.23 -11.13
CA ALA A 155 -42.29 -16.15 -11.13
C ALA A 155 -42.86 -16.88 -12.35
N ALA A 156 -43.63 -17.93 -12.08
CA ALA A 156 -44.42 -18.69 -13.03
C ALA A 156 -45.71 -17.96 -13.40
N GLY A 157 -46.24 -18.19 -14.62
CA GLY A 157 -47.66 -17.92 -14.93
C GLY A 157 -47.97 -17.58 -16.39
N GLY A 158 -48.59 -18.53 -17.11
CA GLY A 158 -49.64 -18.28 -18.13
C GLY A 158 -49.22 -18.09 -19.60
N PRO A 159 -49.73 -18.91 -20.54
CA PRO A 159 -49.62 -18.67 -21.98
C PRO A 159 -50.83 -17.88 -22.50
N ALA A 160 -50.62 -16.91 -23.38
CA ALA A 160 -51.67 -16.33 -24.20
C ALA A 160 -51.20 -16.25 -25.66
N ARG A 161 -52.01 -16.83 -26.54
CA ARG A 161 -51.99 -16.72 -28.00
C ARG A 161 -52.59 -15.37 -28.41
N ASP A 162 -52.05 -14.73 -29.46
CA ASP A 162 -52.78 -14.43 -30.71
C ASP A 162 -51.87 -13.70 -31.73
N ASP A 163 -51.98 -14.16 -32.97
CA ASP A 163 -52.13 -13.46 -34.26
C ASP A 163 -51.33 -12.15 -34.49
N GLY A 164 -50.64 -11.89 -35.59
CA GLY A 164 -50.87 -12.18 -37.01
C GLY A 164 -50.32 -10.96 -37.79
N GLU A 165 -50.07 -11.13 -39.08
CA GLU A 165 -49.79 -10.09 -40.10
C GLU A 165 -48.36 -9.52 -40.29
N THR A 166 -47.74 -10.05 -41.36
CA THR A 166 -47.15 -9.35 -42.52
C THR A 166 -46.87 -7.85 -42.43
N GLY A 167 -45.60 -7.49 -42.66
CA GLY A 167 -45.19 -6.13 -42.99
C GLY A 167 -43.72 -6.04 -43.43
N ARG A 168 -43.44 -6.35 -44.70
CA ARG A 168 -42.20 -5.91 -45.36
C ARG A 168 -42.29 -4.40 -45.57
N GLY A 169 -41.23 -3.68 -45.18
CA GLY A 169 -40.99 -2.30 -45.59
C GLY A 169 -41.13 -1.25 -44.48
N ALA A 170 -40.05 -1.01 -43.73
CA ALA A 170 -39.81 0.24 -43.00
C ALA A 170 -38.32 0.28 -42.60
N SER A 171 -37.48 0.79 -43.49
CA SER A 171 -36.89 2.14 -43.44
C SER A 171 -35.74 2.27 -42.42
N GLY A 172 -34.59 2.76 -42.90
CA GLY A 172 -33.37 2.99 -42.11
C GLY A 172 -33.53 3.89 -40.88
N GLY A 173 -34.72 4.46 -40.66
CA GLY A 173 -35.07 5.23 -39.46
C GLY A 173 -35.10 4.39 -38.16
N ARG A 174 -35.48 3.11 -38.20
CA ARG A 174 -35.44 2.24 -37.00
C ARG A 174 -34.02 1.95 -36.52
N ALA A 175 -33.04 1.89 -37.43
CA ALA A 175 -31.64 1.71 -37.07
C ALA A 175 -31.04 2.98 -36.43
N LEU A 176 -31.45 4.17 -36.89
CA LEU A 176 -31.07 5.46 -36.31
C LEU A 176 -31.71 5.70 -34.93
N ILE A 177 -32.98 5.33 -34.75
CA ILE A 177 -33.67 5.39 -33.45
C ILE A 177 -33.09 4.35 -32.47
N ALA A 178 -32.73 3.16 -32.94
CA ALA A 178 -32.00 2.18 -32.15
C ALA A 178 -30.56 2.64 -31.81
N ALA A 179 -29.87 3.34 -32.71
CA ALA A 179 -28.55 3.95 -32.44
C ALA A 179 -28.64 5.12 -31.44
N ALA A 180 -29.69 5.95 -31.52
CA ALA A 180 -29.98 7.01 -30.56
C ALA A 180 -30.38 6.47 -29.18
N SER A 181 -31.09 5.34 -29.15
CA SER A 181 -31.42 4.62 -27.90
C SER A 181 -30.21 3.88 -27.33
N ALA A 182 -29.31 3.37 -28.18
CA ALA A 182 -28.09 2.69 -27.79
C ALA A 182 -26.98 3.62 -27.28
N LEU A 183 -27.04 4.93 -27.57
CA LEU A 183 -26.25 5.97 -26.87
C LEU A 183 -26.57 6.05 -25.36
N ALA A 184 -27.54 5.27 -24.86
CA ALA A 184 -27.66 4.98 -23.44
C ALA A 184 -26.46 4.15 -22.97
N ALA A 185 -25.44 4.82 -22.46
CA ALA A 185 -24.38 4.15 -21.70
C ALA A 185 -25.02 3.37 -20.54
N ALA A 186 -24.76 2.06 -20.46
CA ALA A 186 -25.28 1.28 -19.36
C ALA A 186 -24.62 1.74 -18.04
N PRO A 187 -25.37 1.73 -16.91
CA PRO A 187 -24.95 2.37 -15.67
C PRO A 187 -23.59 1.87 -15.19
N ASP A 188 -22.81 2.75 -14.56
CA ASP A 188 -21.63 2.35 -13.79
C ASP A 188 -22.09 1.36 -12.70
N PRO A 189 -21.65 0.08 -12.73
CA PRO A 189 -22.07 -0.91 -11.73
C PRO A 189 -21.61 -0.54 -10.32
N LEU A 190 -20.60 0.33 -10.24
CA LEU A 190 -20.09 0.89 -9.01
C LEU A 190 -20.70 2.26 -8.73
N ALA A 191 -21.86 2.65 -9.26
CA ALA A 191 -22.57 3.88 -8.86
C ALA A 191 -23.34 3.69 -7.53
N PRO A 192 -23.36 4.70 -6.63
CA PRO A 192 -24.15 4.59 -5.42
C PRO A 192 -25.63 4.68 -5.77
N PRO A 193 -26.53 4.01 -5.03
CA PRO A 193 -27.96 4.22 -5.17
C PRO A 193 -28.36 5.66 -4.77
N GLY A 194 -29.53 6.12 -5.24
CA GLY A 194 -30.11 7.43 -4.87
C GLY A 194 -29.86 8.59 -5.85
N PRO A 195 -30.28 9.82 -5.50
CA PRO A 195 -30.15 10.99 -6.36
C PRO A 195 -28.71 11.53 -6.42
N PRO A 196 -28.33 12.23 -7.51
CA PRO A 196 -26.99 12.82 -7.65
C PRO A 196 -26.73 13.90 -6.59
N THR A 197 -25.51 13.96 -6.07
CA THR A 197 -25.05 14.97 -5.11
C THR A 197 -25.04 16.38 -5.74
N ALA A 198 -24.97 17.43 -4.91
CA ALA A 198 -24.85 18.81 -5.41
C ALA A 198 -23.60 19.00 -6.29
N ALA A 199 -22.49 18.32 -5.98
CA ALA A 199 -21.27 18.35 -6.78
C ALA A 199 -21.45 17.64 -8.14
N GLU A 200 -22.11 16.48 -8.18
CA GLU A 200 -22.46 15.79 -9.43
C GLU A 200 -23.38 16.66 -10.30
N ARG A 201 -24.37 17.35 -9.71
CA ARG A 201 -25.21 18.30 -10.46
C ARG A 201 -24.43 19.48 -11.04
N ARG A 202 -23.37 19.95 -10.37
CA ARG A 202 -22.45 20.97 -10.91
C ARG A 202 -21.69 20.46 -12.13
N VAL A 203 -21.18 19.22 -12.09
CA VAL A 203 -20.55 18.57 -13.26
C VAL A 203 -21.54 18.50 -14.42
N GLY A 204 -22.77 18.07 -14.17
CA GLY A 204 -23.81 18.02 -15.21
C GLY A 204 -24.10 19.38 -15.85
N ARG A 205 -24.16 20.47 -15.06
CA ARG A 205 -24.33 21.83 -15.60
C ARG A 205 -23.12 22.27 -16.44
N LEU A 206 -21.91 22.02 -15.96
CA LEU A 206 -20.69 22.35 -16.68
C LEU A 206 -20.61 21.60 -18.02
N CYS A 207 -20.93 20.30 -18.02
CA CYS A 207 -20.95 19.49 -19.24
C CYS A 207 -22.05 19.92 -20.23
N ARG A 208 -23.22 20.40 -19.77
CA ARG A 208 -24.22 21.00 -20.66
C ARG A 208 -23.71 22.28 -21.32
N ALA A 209 -23.10 23.16 -20.54
CA ALA A 209 -22.51 24.39 -21.06
C ALA A 209 -21.39 24.07 -22.07
N LEU A 210 -20.51 23.13 -21.73
CA LEU A 210 -19.43 22.68 -22.60
C LEU A 210 -19.97 22.05 -23.89
N ALA A 211 -21.03 21.26 -23.82
CA ALA A 211 -21.68 20.70 -25.02
C ALA A 211 -22.21 21.79 -25.95
N GLY A 212 -22.83 22.84 -25.40
CA GLY A 212 -23.29 23.99 -26.18
C GLY A 212 -22.14 24.77 -26.82
N VAL A 213 -21.09 25.09 -26.05
CA VAL A 213 -19.90 25.79 -26.55
C VAL A 213 -19.19 24.99 -27.64
N ALA A 214 -19.03 23.68 -27.44
CA ALA A 214 -18.38 22.80 -28.41
C ALA A 214 -19.21 22.63 -29.69
N ALA A 215 -20.55 22.62 -29.59
CA ALA A 215 -21.43 22.62 -30.75
C ALA A 215 -21.32 23.92 -31.56
N LEU A 216 -21.25 25.08 -30.89
CA LEU A 216 -21.00 26.37 -31.54
C LEU A 216 -19.64 26.39 -32.23
N ALA A 217 -18.57 25.93 -31.56
CA ALA A 217 -17.23 25.86 -32.15
C ALA A 217 -17.19 24.95 -33.40
N ALA A 218 -17.84 23.78 -33.33
CA ALA A 218 -17.97 22.89 -34.48
C ALA A 218 -18.75 23.55 -35.64
N ALA A 219 -19.86 24.22 -35.34
CA ALA A 219 -20.66 24.93 -36.34
C ALA A 219 -19.86 26.09 -36.98
N SER A 220 -19.06 26.82 -36.21
CA SER A 220 -18.17 27.87 -36.72
C SER A 220 -17.11 27.30 -37.66
N CYS A 221 -16.50 26.16 -37.34
CA CYS A 221 -15.56 25.49 -38.25
C CYS A 221 -16.22 25.08 -39.57
N VAL A 222 -17.45 24.53 -39.52
CA VAL A 222 -18.20 24.14 -40.73
C VAL A 222 -18.62 25.38 -41.54
N ALA A 223 -19.12 26.42 -40.88
CA ALA A 223 -19.52 27.66 -41.53
C ALA A 223 -18.32 28.34 -42.24
N GLY A 224 -17.12 28.28 -41.64
CA GLY A 224 -15.89 28.78 -42.25
C GLY A 224 -15.59 28.19 -43.64
N PHE A 225 -15.92 26.92 -43.88
CA PHE A 225 -15.80 26.25 -45.18
C PHE A 225 -16.91 26.62 -46.19
N LEU A 226 -18.05 27.12 -45.72
CA LEU A 226 -19.21 27.42 -46.56
C LEU A 226 -19.32 28.90 -46.93
N LEU A 227 -18.74 29.80 -46.12
CA LEU A 227 -18.79 31.24 -46.32
C LEU A 227 -17.70 31.72 -47.29
N HIS A 228 -18.10 32.38 -48.37
CA HIS A 228 -17.20 32.83 -49.45
C HIS A 228 -15.97 33.64 -48.96
N GLY A 229 -16.13 34.47 -47.92
CA GLY A 229 -15.04 35.32 -47.40
C GLY A 229 -13.98 34.61 -46.54
N THR A 230 -14.22 33.37 -46.09
CA THR A 230 -13.28 32.61 -45.24
C THR A 230 -12.91 31.24 -45.81
N ARG A 231 -13.58 30.84 -46.91
CA ARG A 231 -13.51 29.52 -47.53
C ARG A 231 -12.08 29.11 -47.91
N ASP A 232 -11.35 29.98 -48.60
CA ASP A 232 -9.99 29.69 -49.05
C ASP A 232 -8.99 29.60 -47.88
N ALA A 233 -9.14 30.47 -46.87
CA ALA A 233 -8.31 30.44 -45.67
C ALA A 233 -8.49 29.15 -44.86
N PHE A 234 -9.73 28.68 -44.70
CA PHE A 234 -10.02 27.44 -43.98
C PHE A 234 -9.60 26.18 -44.77
N ALA A 235 -9.70 26.20 -46.09
CA ALA A 235 -9.30 25.09 -46.94
C ALA A 235 -7.78 24.92 -47.09
N GLN A 236 -7.01 26.01 -46.93
CA GLN A 236 -5.54 25.97 -46.92
C GLN A 236 -4.94 25.50 -45.58
N LEU A 237 -5.76 25.22 -44.56
CA LEU A 237 -5.33 24.78 -43.24
C LEU A 237 -5.71 23.30 -42.99
N PRO A 238 -4.80 22.34 -43.28
CA PRO A 238 -5.10 20.91 -43.24
C PRO A 238 -5.56 20.39 -41.87
N PHE A 239 -5.31 21.12 -40.77
CA PHE A 239 -5.63 20.69 -39.40
C PHE A 239 -6.95 21.26 -38.84
N VAL A 240 -7.66 22.14 -39.57
CA VAL A 240 -8.98 22.66 -39.17
C VAL A 240 -10.00 21.52 -39.04
N VAL A 241 -9.94 20.53 -39.95
CA VAL A 241 -10.77 19.31 -39.89
C VAL A 241 -10.59 18.58 -38.56
N GLY A 242 -9.35 18.46 -38.09
CA GLY A 242 -9.03 17.86 -36.79
C GLY A 242 -9.69 18.62 -35.62
N THR A 243 -9.67 19.94 -35.68
CA THR A 243 -10.27 20.82 -34.66
C THR A 243 -11.80 20.73 -34.64
N ALA A 244 -12.44 20.69 -35.81
CA ALA A 244 -13.89 20.52 -35.90
C ALA A 244 -14.34 19.17 -35.30
N VAL A 245 -13.62 18.08 -35.62
CA VAL A 245 -13.91 16.74 -35.08
C VAL A 245 -13.65 16.68 -33.58
N LEU A 246 -12.60 17.34 -33.08
CA LEU A 246 -12.35 17.48 -31.65
C LEU A 246 -13.52 18.18 -30.95
N ALA A 247 -14.01 19.30 -31.49
CA ALA A 247 -15.15 20.04 -30.94
C ALA A 247 -16.42 19.18 -30.90
N VAL A 248 -16.75 18.47 -32.00
CA VAL A 248 -17.88 17.53 -32.02
C VAL A 248 -17.72 16.42 -30.99
N GLY A 249 -16.53 15.81 -30.89
CA GLY A 249 -16.25 14.75 -29.91
C GLY A 249 -16.38 15.22 -28.46
N VAL A 250 -15.83 16.39 -28.13
CA VAL A 250 -15.98 17.03 -26.80
C VAL A 250 -17.45 17.29 -26.51
N GLY A 251 -18.20 17.82 -27.47
CA GLY A 251 -19.62 18.11 -27.32
C GLY A 251 -20.47 16.87 -27.07
N LEU A 252 -20.25 15.79 -27.85
CA LEU A 252 -20.95 14.53 -27.70
C LEU A 252 -20.65 13.87 -26.34
N LEU A 253 -19.38 13.77 -25.94
CA LEU A 253 -19.04 13.20 -24.64
C LEU A 253 -19.60 14.04 -23.48
N ALA A 254 -19.52 15.37 -23.57
CA ALA A 254 -20.09 16.26 -22.58
C ALA A 254 -21.62 16.11 -22.47
N ALA A 255 -22.33 15.96 -23.60
CA ALA A 255 -23.76 15.69 -23.61
C ALA A 255 -24.11 14.33 -22.96
N LEU A 256 -23.32 13.28 -23.23
CA LEU A 256 -23.48 11.96 -22.61
C LEU A 256 -23.28 12.03 -21.08
N VAL A 257 -22.25 12.74 -20.62
CA VAL A 257 -22.02 12.99 -19.19
C VAL A 257 -23.18 13.78 -18.59
N ALA A 258 -23.65 14.83 -19.26
CA ALA A 258 -24.73 15.68 -18.77
C ALA A 258 -26.08 14.96 -18.65
N ARG A 259 -26.35 13.97 -19.51
CA ARG A 259 -27.57 13.17 -19.53
C ARG A 259 -27.71 12.31 -18.28
N ASP A 260 -26.64 11.64 -17.88
CA ASP A 260 -26.57 10.86 -16.64
C ASP A 260 -25.16 10.97 -16.04
N VAL A 261 -24.98 11.98 -15.19
CA VAL A 261 -23.68 12.27 -14.58
C VAL A 261 -23.18 11.09 -13.76
N ARG A 262 -24.07 10.31 -13.11
CA ARG A 262 -23.64 9.21 -12.24
C ARG A 262 -23.11 8.04 -13.05
N ALA A 263 -23.84 7.65 -14.08
CA ALA A 263 -23.42 6.57 -14.98
C ALA A 263 -22.18 6.93 -15.80
N ASN A 264 -22.08 8.20 -16.21
CA ASN A 264 -21.08 8.65 -17.17
C ASN A 264 -19.95 9.48 -16.56
N LEU A 265 -19.87 9.62 -15.23
CA LEU A 265 -18.79 10.37 -14.58
C LEU A 265 -17.39 9.94 -15.06
N PRO A 266 -17.09 8.64 -15.28
CA PRO A 266 -15.78 8.23 -15.79
C PRO A 266 -15.45 8.73 -17.21
N LEU A 267 -16.46 9.06 -18.05
CA LEU A 267 -16.26 9.66 -19.39
C LEU A 267 -15.64 11.06 -19.34
N THR A 268 -15.66 11.71 -18.17
CA THR A 268 -14.96 12.98 -17.97
C THR A 268 -13.44 12.85 -18.10
N GLY A 269 -12.88 11.63 -17.99
CA GLY A 269 -11.47 11.35 -18.26
C GLY A 269 -11.08 11.61 -19.72
N PRO A 270 -11.64 10.87 -20.70
CA PRO A 270 -11.46 11.16 -22.12
C PRO A 270 -11.80 12.61 -22.50
N LEU A 271 -12.87 13.17 -21.92
CA LEU A 271 -13.23 14.58 -22.12
C LEU A 271 -12.13 15.55 -21.67
N ALA A 272 -11.53 15.33 -20.49
CA ALA A 272 -10.42 16.14 -20.00
C ALA A 272 -9.17 15.97 -20.87
N VAL A 273 -8.89 14.78 -21.40
CA VAL A 273 -7.80 14.55 -22.37
C VAL A 273 -8.01 15.40 -23.63
N GLY A 274 -9.23 15.43 -24.17
CA GLY A 274 -9.58 16.25 -25.34
C GLY A 274 -9.46 17.75 -25.12
N LEU A 275 -9.53 18.23 -23.86
CA LEU A 275 -9.34 19.64 -23.51
C LEU A 275 -7.88 19.98 -23.19
N LEU A 276 -7.16 19.09 -22.50
CA LEU A 276 -5.79 19.33 -22.04
C LEU A 276 -4.75 19.18 -23.16
N VAL A 277 -4.88 18.15 -24.00
CA VAL A 277 -3.87 17.87 -25.03
C VAL A 277 -3.71 19.02 -26.03
N PRO A 278 -4.79 19.65 -26.55
CA PRO A 278 -4.65 20.86 -27.37
C PRO A 278 -3.94 22.00 -26.65
N ALA A 279 -4.25 22.24 -25.37
CA ALA A 279 -3.62 23.32 -24.60
C ALA A 279 -2.12 23.07 -24.39
N VAL A 280 -1.74 21.83 -24.07
CA VAL A 280 -0.33 21.43 -23.92
C VAL A 280 0.41 21.48 -25.25
N ALA A 281 -0.23 21.01 -26.33
CA ALA A 281 0.34 21.10 -27.68
C ALA A 281 0.55 22.56 -28.09
N ALA A 282 -0.46 23.42 -27.91
CA ALA A 282 -0.37 24.85 -28.20
C ALA A 282 0.73 25.54 -27.37
N LEU A 283 0.85 25.21 -26.08
CA LEU A 283 1.93 25.71 -25.22
C LEU A 283 3.31 25.29 -25.73
N ALA A 284 3.46 24.04 -26.18
CA ALA A 284 4.71 23.53 -26.74
C ALA A 284 5.10 24.23 -28.05
N PHE A 285 4.13 24.77 -28.79
CA PHE A 285 4.37 25.47 -30.07
C PHE A 285 4.75 26.95 -29.91
N LEU A 286 4.39 27.60 -28.80
CA LEU A 286 4.66 29.03 -28.58
C LEU A 286 6.09 29.49 -28.89
N PRO A 287 7.17 28.75 -28.54
CA PRO A 287 8.54 29.19 -28.81
C PRO A 287 8.97 29.08 -30.28
N PHE A 288 8.16 28.44 -31.13
CA PHE A 288 8.56 28.00 -32.46
C PHE A 288 7.65 28.49 -33.59
N THR A 289 6.49 29.05 -33.25
CA THR A 289 5.53 29.61 -34.20
C THR A 289 5.83 31.09 -34.46
N ASP A 290 5.68 31.53 -35.71
CA ASP A 290 5.67 32.95 -36.04
C ASP A 290 4.38 33.60 -35.52
N LEU A 291 4.51 34.28 -34.38
CA LEU A 291 3.42 34.79 -33.55
C LEU A 291 2.73 36.02 -34.14
N ASP A 292 3.45 36.77 -34.98
CA ASP A 292 3.00 38.04 -35.57
C ASP A 292 2.31 37.84 -36.93
N ARG A 293 2.32 36.61 -37.46
CA ARG A 293 1.63 36.28 -38.70
C ARG A 293 0.11 36.55 -38.56
N PRO A 294 -0.48 37.40 -39.42
CA PRO A 294 -1.91 37.66 -39.38
C PRO A 294 -2.71 36.46 -39.89
N PHE A 295 -3.85 36.19 -39.26
CA PHE A 295 -4.78 35.14 -39.65
C PHE A 295 -6.17 35.73 -39.96
N PRO A 296 -6.58 35.84 -41.23
CA PRO A 296 -7.84 36.49 -41.59
C PRO A 296 -9.04 35.64 -41.14
N LEU A 297 -9.84 36.19 -40.22
CA LEU A 297 -11.07 35.61 -39.67
C LEU A 297 -12.17 36.68 -39.69
N PHE A 298 -13.20 36.47 -40.52
CA PHE A 298 -14.40 37.32 -40.54
C PHE A 298 -14.10 38.84 -40.69
N GLY A 299 -13.13 39.20 -41.53
CA GLY A 299 -12.72 40.61 -41.73
C GLY A 299 -11.83 41.18 -40.63
N TRP A 300 -11.38 40.35 -39.68
CA TRP A 300 -10.42 40.68 -38.64
C TRP A 300 -9.10 39.94 -38.90
N GLU A 301 -7.95 40.56 -38.63
CA GLU A 301 -6.61 39.98 -38.85
C GLU A 301 -5.82 39.82 -37.53
N PRO A 302 -6.29 38.99 -36.58
CA PRO A 302 -5.53 38.73 -35.36
C PRO A 302 -4.23 37.96 -35.67
N GLY A 303 -3.16 38.28 -34.94
CA GLY A 303 -1.94 37.47 -34.94
C GLY A 303 -2.18 36.07 -34.39
N VAL A 304 -1.45 35.08 -34.89
CA VAL A 304 -1.51 33.67 -34.45
C VAL A 304 -1.31 33.54 -32.93
N TRP A 305 -0.52 34.43 -32.33
CA TRP A 305 -0.35 34.52 -30.87
C TRP A 305 -1.67 34.62 -30.10
N LEU A 306 -2.59 35.50 -30.53
CA LEU A 306 -3.84 35.73 -29.81
C LEU A 306 -4.70 34.47 -29.85
N ALA A 307 -4.74 33.77 -30.99
CA ALA A 307 -5.48 32.52 -31.14
C ALA A 307 -4.92 31.40 -30.25
N LEU A 308 -3.59 31.26 -30.18
CA LEU A 308 -2.94 30.26 -29.32
C LEU A 308 -3.13 30.56 -27.84
N VAL A 309 -2.98 31.82 -27.42
CA VAL A 309 -3.17 32.23 -26.02
C VAL A 309 -4.63 32.04 -25.59
N VAL A 310 -5.60 32.43 -26.43
CA VAL A 310 -7.03 32.18 -26.17
C VAL A 310 -7.30 30.68 -26.08
N LEU A 311 -6.76 29.86 -26.98
CA LEU A 311 -6.92 28.41 -26.93
C LEU A 311 -6.34 27.82 -25.63
N ILE A 312 -5.11 28.18 -25.27
CA ILE A 312 -4.44 27.71 -24.03
C ILE A 312 -5.26 28.13 -22.81
N ALA A 313 -5.65 29.41 -22.73
CA ALA A 313 -6.39 29.96 -21.60
C ALA A 313 -7.77 29.32 -21.47
N VAL A 314 -8.55 29.26 -22.55
CA VAL A 314 -9.93 28.72 -22.54
C VAL A 314 -9.92 27.21 -22.33
N ALA A 315 -9.14 26.45 -23.10
CA ALA A 315 -9.09 24.99 -22.96
C ALA A 315 -8.49 24.57 -21.61
N GLY A 316 -7.43 25.26 -21.15
CA GLY A 316 -6.84 25.06 -19.83
C GLY A 316 -7.81 25.40 -18.69
N ALA A 317 -8.52 26.52 -18.77
CA ALA A 317 -9.51 26.92 -17.76
C ALA A 317 -10.70 25.95 -17.72
N LEU A 318 -11.23 25.53 -18.87
CA LEU A 318 -12.31 24.56 -18.97
C LEU A 318 -11.88 23.19 -18.44
N ALA A 319 -10.68 22.72 -18.80
CA ALA A 319 -10.13 21.48 -18.26
C ALA A 319 -9.94 21.56 -16.73
N ALA A 320 -9.37 22.66 -16.22
CA ALA A 320 -9.17 22.86 -14.79
C ALA A 320 -10.50 22.97 -14.03
N ALA A 321 -11.52 23.63 -14.60
CA ALA A 321 -12.86 23.70 -14.04
C ALA A 321 -13.52 22.32 -14.01
N LEU A 322 -13.43 21.55 -15.11
CA LEU A 322 -13.95 20.20 -15.21
C LEU A 322 -13.27 19.26 -14.22
N LEU A 323 -11.93 19.22 -14.18
CA LEU A 323 -11.18 18.35 -13.28
C LEU A 323 -11.43 18.69 -11.80
N ARG A 324 -11.57 19.97 -11.44
CA ARG A 324 -11.96 20.37 -10.07
C ARG A 324 -13.39 19.94 -9.75
N ALA A 325 -14.35 20.18 -10.65
CA ALA A 325 -15.75 19.78 -10.46
C ALA A 325 -15.88 18.25 -10.35
N VAL A 326 -15.18 17.50 -11.19
CA VAL A 326 -15.16 16.02 -11.18
C VAL A 326 -14.47 15.50 -9.93
N GLY A 327 -13.34 16.10 -9.53
CA GLY A 327 -12.64 15.74 -8.29
C GLY A 327 -13.53 15.94 -7.06
N THR A 328 -14.23 17.06 -6.97
CA THR A 328 -15.20 17.32 -5.88
C THR A 328 -16.41 16.39 -5.94
N ALA A 329 -16.92 16.07 -7.14
CA ALA A 329 -18.00 15.10 -7.30
C ALA A 329 -17.59 13.71 -6.82
N TRP A 330 -16.39 13.22 -7.17
CA TRP A 330 -15.88 11.93 -6.68
C TRP A 330 -15.68 11.92 -5.17
N ARG A 331 -15.10 12.98 -4.60
CA ARG A 331 -14.92 13.09 -3.14
C ARG A 331 -16.25 13.05 -2.41
N ALA A 332 -17.26 13.78 -2.91
CA ALA A 332 -18.60 13.76 -2.33
C ALA A 332 -19.31 12.40 -2.49
N ARG A 333 -19.15 11.78 -3.67
CA ARG A 333 -19.78 10.50 -4.03
C ARG A 333 -19.28 9.34 -3.15
N GLU A 334 -17.97 9.27 -2.91
CA GLU A 334 -17.34 8.16 -2.17
C GLU A 334 -16.88 8.57 -0.75
N ARG A 335 -17.26 9.76 -0.27
CA ARG A 335 -16.85 10.33 1.04
C ARG A 335 -15.33 10.29 1.28
N ILE A 336 -14.57 10.64 0.24
CA ILE A 336 -13.11 10.57 0.24
C ILE A 336 -12.52 11.74 1.04
N VAL A 337 -11.69 11.42 2.03
CA VAL A 337 -11.01 12.37 2.92
C VAL A 337 -9.49 12.38 2.69
N HIS A 338 -8.89 11.19 2.62
CA HIS A 338 -7.44 10.96 2.56
C HIS A 338 -6.94 10.57 1.16
N LEU A 339 -7.58 9.61 0.50
CA LEU A 339 -7.14 9.16 -0.83
C LEU A 339 -7.46 10.18 -1.92
N ALA A 340 -6.78 10.07 -3.06
CA ALA A 340 -7.20 10.76 -4.28
C ALA A 340 -8.34 9.96 -4.96
N PRO A 341 -9.24 10.61 -5.72
CA PRO A 341 -10.30 9.91 -6.49
C PRO A 341 -9.79 8.75 -7.34
N LEU A 342 -8.63 8.91 -7.97
CA LEU A 342 -7.98 7.86 -8.76
C LEU A 342 -7.62 6.63 -7.92
N GLN A 343 -7.11 6.85 -6.71
CA GLN A 343 -6.67 5.79 -5.78
C GLN A 343 -7.88 5.04 -5.20
N GLN A 344 -8.93 5.78 -4.84
CA GLN A 344 -10.18 5.19 -4.34
C GLN A 344 -10.83 4.30 -5.41
N ARG A 345 -10.81 4.73 -6.67
CA ARG A 345 -11.31 3.92 -7.79
C ARG A 345 -10.50 2.63 -7.99
N ALA A 346 -9.19 2.70 -7.85
CA ALA A 346 -8.31 1.52 -7.89
C ALA A 346 -8.70 0.50 -6.82
N LEU A 347 -8.93 0.98 -5.60
CA LEU A 347 -9.30 0.16 -4.45
C LEU A 347 -10.69 -0.45 -4.59
N LEU A 348 -11.69 0.34 -5.02
CA LEU A 348 -13.03 -0.15 -5.33
C LEU A 348 -12.98 -1.28 -6.38
N ALA A 349 -12.22 -1.05 -7.45
CA ALA A 349 -12.05 -2.01 -8.53
C ALA A 349 -11.35 -3.29 -8.09
N LEU A 350 -10.34 -3.17 -7.23
CA LEU A 350 -9.67 -4.31 -6.59
C LEU A 350 -10.62 -5.08 -5.69
N ALA A 351 -11.30 -4.41 -4.76
CA ALA A 351 -12.23 -5.02 -3.82
C ALA A 351 -13.33 -5.79 -4.58
N ASP A 352 -13.88 -5.20 -5.65
CA ASP A 352 -14.87 -5.83 -6.53
C ASP A 352 -14.36 -7.11 -7.23
N THR A 353 -13.05 -7.18 -7.49
CA THR A 353 -12.44 -8.32 -8.22
C THR A 353 -11.90 -9.39 -7.29
N LEU A 354 -11.34 -8.98 -6.17
CA LEU A 354 -10.73 -9.87 -5.18
C LEU A 354 -11.80 -10.54 -4.33
N ILE A 355 -12.87 -9.82 -3.98
CA ILE A 355 -13.92 -10.28 -3.06
C ILE A 355 -15.06 -10.89 -3.87
N ASP A 356 -15.07 -12.22 -3.96
CA ASP A 356 -16.06 -12.97 -4.73
C ASP A 356 -17.49 -12.74 -4.20
N GLY A 357 -18.45 -12.65 -5.11
CA GLY A 357 -19.84 -12.29 -4.84
C GLY A 357 -20.76 -13.47 -4.54
N ARG A 358 -20.22 -14.65 -4.25
CA ARG A 358 -20.98 -15.91 -4.07
C ARG A 358 -21.41 -16.19 -2.63
N HIS A 359 -21.38 -15.20 -1.75
CA HIS A 359 -21.57 -15.39 -0.32
C HIS A 359 -22.79 -14.61 0.18
N GLU A 360 -23.63 -15.28 0.97
CA GLU A 360 -24.85 -14.71 1.57
C GLU A 360 -24.55 -13.46 2.43
N GLU A 361 -23.37 -13.41 3.03
CA GLU A 361 -22.86 -12.28 3.82
C GLU A 361 -21.68 -11.61 3.09
N ARG A 362 -21.99 -10.67 2.19
CA ARG A 362 -20.98 -9.92 1.42
C ARG A 362 -20.89 -8.48 1.90
N VAL A 363 -19.70 -8.08 2.37
CA VAL A 363 -19.35 -6.66 2.53
C VAL A 363 -19.20 -6.06 1.12
N PRO A 364 -20.02 -5.05 0.74
CA PRO A 364 -19.92 -4.42 -0.57
C PRO A 364 -18.52 -3.82 -0.82
N PRO A 365 -17.97 -3.86 -2.04
CA PRO A 365 -16.67 -3.27 -2.37
C PRO A 365 -16.52 -1.79 -1.95
N ARG A 366 -17.64 -1.06 -1.97
CA ARG A 366 -17.74 0.33 -1.49
C ARG A 366 -17.43 0.48 -0.01
N ASP A 367 -17.98 -0.41 0.80
CA ASP A 367 -17.79 -0.39 2.25
C ASP A 367 -16.36 -0.81 2.59
N VAL A 368 -15.81 -1.78 1.86
CA VAL A 368 -14.39 -2.17 1.97
C VAL A 368 -13.47 -0.98 1.69
N ALA A 369 -13.73 -0.24 0.61
CA ALA A 369 -12.93 0.94 0.27
C ALA A 369 -13.11 2.08 1.29
N ALA A 370 -14.29 2.23 1.89
CA ALA A 370 -14.55 3.19 2.96
C ALA A 370 -13.81 2.81 4.26
N ASN A 371 -13.79 1.53 4.61
CA ASN A 371 -13.06 1.02 5.79
C ASN A 371 -11.55 1.29 5.66
N VAL A 372 -10.98 1.07 4.47
CA VAL A 372 -9.58 1.39 4.17
C VAL A 372 -9.30 2.90 4.20
N GLU A 373 -10.24 3.73 3.71
CA GLU A 373 -10.11 5.18 3.77
C GLU A 373 -10.02 5.68 5.23
N GLY A 374 -10.88 5.16 6.10
CA GLY A 374 -10.85 5.45 7.54
C GLY A 374 -9.54 4.99 8.19
N TYR A 375 -9.10 3.77 7.88
CA TYR A 375 -7.82 3.23 8.33
C TYR A 375 -6.64 4.11 7.95
N LEU A 376 -6.46 4.39 6.65
CA LEU A 376 -5.31 5.11 6.14
C LEU A 376 -5.27 6.56 6.63
N GLY A 377 -6.43 7.14 6.95
CA GLY A 377 -6.53 8.45 7.58
C GLY A 377 -6.06 8.46 9.05
N ALA A 378 -6.08 7.33 9.75
CA ALA A 378 -5.64 7.21 11.14
C ALA A 378 -4.12 6.98 11.28
N ILE A 379 -3.43 6.51 10.24
CA ILE A 379 -2.00 6.18 10.30
C ILE A 379 -1.15 7.47 10.27
N ARG A 380 -0.45 7.75 11.38
CA ARG A 380 0.54 8.85 11.49
C ARG A 380 1.94 8.43 10.97
N ALA A 381 2.05 7.98 9.72
CA ALA A 381 3.33 7.54 9.14
C ALA A 381 3.95 8.58 8.20
N LYS A 382 5.27 8.84 8.32
CA LYS A 382 6.02 9.69 7.37
C LYS A 382 6.03 9.11 5.94
N ARG A 383 5.74 7.82 5.80
CA ARG A 383 5.67 7.07 4.53
C ARG A 383 4.25 6.71 4.08
N ALA A 384 3.21 7.30 4.69
CA ALA A 384 1.82 7.16 4.26
C ALA A 384 1.55 7.67 2.82
N TRP A 385 2.52 8.18 2.09
CA TRP A 385 2.37 8.43 0.65
C TRP A 385 2.64 7.17 -0.20
N GLY A 386 3.30 6.14 0.33
CA GLY A 386 3.69 4.94 -0.41
C GLY A 386 2.50 4.16 -0.97
N HIS A 387 1.43 3.96 -0.17
CA HIS A 387 0.21 3.30 -0.64
C HIS A 387 -0.52 4.12 -1.72
N ARG A 388 -0.48 5.45 -1.62
CA ARG A 388 -1.04 6.36 -2.62
C ARG A 388 -0.36 6.14 -3.97
N THR A 389 0.96 6.04 -3.99
CA THR A 389 1.74 5.73 -5.20
C THR A 389 1.42 4.34 -5.73
N VAL A 390 1.31 3.33 -4.86
CA VAL A 390 0.95 1.97 -5.26
C VAL A 390 -0.44 1.90 -5.88
N LEU A 391 -1.47 2.48 -5.26
CA LEU A 391 -2.84 2.49 -5.79
C LEU A 391 -2.92 3.25 -7.12
N THR A 392 -2.21 4.39 -7.25
CA THR A 392 -2.09 5.11 -8.52
C THR A 392 -1.40 4.24 -9.58
N ALA A 393 -0.29 3.59 -9.24
CA ALA A 393 0.44 2.72 -10.17
C ALA A 393 -0.42 1.54 -10.62
N LEU A 394 -1.21 0.96 -9.72
CA LEU A 394 -2.13 -0.13 -10.02
C LEU A 394 -3.25 0.31 -10.97
N GLU A 395 -3.85 1.47 -10.73
CA GLU A 395 -4.90 2.03 -11.59
C GLU A 395 -4.39 2.31 -13.00
N LEU A 396 -3.17 2.85 -13.14
CA LEU A 396 -2.61 3.25 -14.43
C LEU A 396 -1.84 2.13 -15.15
N ARG A 397 -1.43 1.06 -14.44
CA ARG A 397 -0.67 -0.08 -15.00
C ARG A 397 -1.24 -0.63 -16.32
N PRO A 398 -2.57 -0.81 -16.46
CA PRO A 398 -3.10 -1.44 -17.67
C PRO A 398 -2.85 -0.62 -18.95
N LEU A 399 -2.60 0.69 -18.85
CA LEU A 399 -2.26 1.55 -19.99
C LEU A 399 -1.02 1.06 -20.74
N LEU A 400 -0.03 0.50 -20.03
CA LEU A 400 1.18 -0.08 -20.63
C LEU A 400 0.89 -1.29 -21.52
N ALA A 401 -0.29 -1.91 -21.38
CA ALA A 401 -0.76 -3.02 -22.19
C ALA A 401 -1.96 -2.61 -23.07
N ALA A 402 -2.11 -1.32 -23.37
CA ALA A 402 -3.23 -0.77 -24.14
C ALA A 402 -4.61 -1.18 -23.59
N TRP A 403 -4.75 -1.19 -22.26
CA TRP A 403 -6.03 -1.26 -21.58
C TRP A 403 -6.33 0.08 -20.92
N PRO A 404 -7.60 0.50 -20.78
CA PRO A 404 -7.93 1.65 -19.97
C PRO A 404 -7.55 1.39 -18.48
N PRO A 405 -7.53 2.44 -17.64
CA PRO A 405 -7.27 2.30 -16.21
C PRO A 405 -8.07 1.17 -15.54
N LEU A 406 -7.49 0.53 -14.51
CA LEU A 406 -7.98 -0.71 -13.92
C LEU A 406 -9.48 -0.65 -13.58
N SER A 407 -9.91 0.44 -12.95
CA SER A 407 -11.32 0.66 -12.59
C SER A 407 -12.30 0.70 -13.75
N GLN A 408 -11.81 0.85 -14.98
CA GLN A 408 -12.61 0.97 -16.19
C GLN A 408 -12.69 -0.33 -16.97
N ILE A 409 -11.92 -1.35 -16.59
CA ILE A 409 -11.97 -2.70 -17.16
C ILE A 409 -13.14 -3.45 -16.51
N GLU A 410 -13.94 -4.17 -17.28
CA GLU A 410 -15.00 -5.04 -16.77
C GLU A 410 -14.44 -6.12 -15.80
N PRO A 411 -15.19 -6.55 -14.77
CA PRO A 411 -14.64 -7.39 -13.70
C PRO A 411 -13.95 -8.69 -14.17
N ALA A 412 -14.53 -9.39 -15.14
CA ALA A 412 -13.96 -10.64 -15.66
C ALA A 412 -12.63 -10.41 -16.40
N ALA A 413 -12.55 -9.40 -17.27
CA ALA A 413 -11.32 -9.05 -17.96
C ALA A 413 -10.28 -8.46 -17.00
N ARG A 414 -10.71 -7.70 -15.99
CA ARG A 414 -9.86 -7.15 -14.94
C ARG A 414 -9.20 -8.26 -14.13
N ARG A 415 -9.97 -9.27 -13.71
CA ARG A 415 -9.44 -10.48 -13.07
C ARG A 415 -8.39 -11.17 -13.94
N ALA A 416 -8.74 -11.47 -15.19
CA ALA A 416 -7.82 -12.15 -16.12
C ALA A 416 -6.56 -11.31 -16.40
N PHE A 417 -6.65 -9.98 -16.34
CA PHE A 417 -5.49 -9.08 -16.39
C PHE A 417 -4.64 -9.23 -15.11
N LEU A 418 -5.27 -9.20 -13.94
CA LEU A 418 -4.56 -9.32 -12.66
C LEU A 418 -3.83 -10.68 -12.55
N GLU A 419 -4.50 -11.78 -12.86
CA GLU A 419 -3.92 -13.13 -12.85
C GLU A 419 -2.70 -13.22 -13.79
N ARG A 420 -2.85 -12.81 -15.05
CA ARG A 420 -1.75 -12.87 -16.04
C ARG A 420 -0.59 -11.94 -15.71
N ARG A 421 -0.85 -10.78 -15.11
CA ARG A 421 0.17 -9.74 -14.94
C ARG A 421 0.89 -9.79 -13.60
N PHE A 422 0.27 -10.40 -12.60
CA PHE A 422 0.75 -10.40 -11.21
C PHE A 422 0.89 -11.78 -10.59
N LEU A 423 -0.03 -12.72 -10.83
CA LEU A 423 0.09 -14.09 -10.31
C LEU A 423 1.07 -14.91 -11.13
N HIS A 424 0.98 -14.79 -12.46
CA HIS A 424 1.89 -15.46 -13.41
C HIS A 424 2.67 -14.43 -14.24
N PRO A 425 3.51 -13.59 -13.60
CA PRO A 425 4.24 -12.56 -14.32
C PRO A 425 5.20 -13.22 -15.33
N PRO A 426 5.42 -12.62 -16.51
CA PRO A 426 6.47 -13.05 -17.42
C PRO A 426 7.85 -13.03 -16.74
N PRO A 427 8.84 -13.77 -17.26
CA PRO A 427 10.18 -13.89 -16.66
C PRO A 427 10.98 -12.58 -16.81
N TRP A 428 10.57 -11.54 -16.09
CA TRP A 428 11.25 -10.26 -16.12
C TRP A 428 12.49 -10.23 -15.23
N PRO A 429 13.45 -9.36 -15.55
CA PRO A 429 14.52 -8.99 -14.63
C PRO A 429 13.96 -8.50 -13.30
N ARG A 430 14.69 -8.78 -12.20
CA ARG A 430 14.26 -8.44 -10.82
C ARG A 430 13.83 -6.98 -10.64
N PHE A 431 14.51 -6.03 -11.28
CA PHE A 431 14.17 -4.61 -11.17
C PHE A 431 12.75 -4.27 -11.66
N ALA A 432 12.18 -5.06 -12.59
CA ALA A 432 10.81 -4.91 -13.08
C ALA A 432 9.80 -5.84 -12.36
N LYS A 433 10.24 -7.02 -11.91
CA LYS A 433 9.44 -7.96 -11.11
C LYS A 433 9.06 -7.35 -9.75
N ASN A 434 10.01 -6.73 -9.06
CA ASN A 434 9.84 -6.26 -7.69
C ASN A 434 8.72 -5.21 -7.54
N PRO A 435 8.73 -4.08 -8.27
CA PRO A 435 7.65 -3.09 -8.16
C PRO A 435 6.27 -3.66 -8.50
N THR A 436 6.22 -4.63 -9.42
CA THR A 436 4.97 -5.28 -9.83
C THR A 436 4.36 -6.09 -8.68
N GLN A 437 5.15 -6.94 -8.03
CA GLN A 437 4.68 -7.76 -6.90
C GLN A 437 4.26 -6.90 -5.71
N VAL A 438 5.02 -5.84 -5.42
CA VAL A 438 4.70 -4.91 -4.33
C VAL A 438 3.36 -4.22 -4.57
N THR A 439 3.12 -3.77 -5.80
CA THR A 439 1.90 -3.04 -6.16
C THR A 439 0.65 -3.88 -5.85
N ILE A 440 0.61 -5.14 -6.29
CA ILE A 440 -0.56 -5.98 -6.08
C ILE A 440 -0.68 -6.45 -4.62
N ARG A 441 0.44 -6.77 -3.95
CA ARG A 441 0.44 -7.26 -2.57
C ARG A 441 -0.17 -6.22 -1.64
N VAL A 442 0.27 -4.98 -1.73
CA VAL A 442 -0.28 -3.87 -0.93
C VAL A 442 -1.75 -3.64 -1.27
N GLY A 443 -2.12 -3.65 -2.56
CA GLY A 443 -3.51 -3.53 -2.97
C GLY A 443 -4.43 -4.60 -2.37
N GLN A 444 -3.97 -5.86 -2.35
CA GLN A 444 -4.69 -6.97 -1.74
C GLN A 444 -4.78 -6.85 -0.22
N GLN A 445 -3.68 -6.52 0.45
CA GLN A 445 -3.65 -6.33 1.90
C GLN A 445 -4.64 -5.26 2.33
N LEU A 446 -4.74 -4.14 1.60
CA LEU A 446 -5.74 -3.11 1.84
C LEU A 446 -7.17 -3.64 1.65
N SER A 447 -7.46 -4.37 0.56
CA SER A 447 -8.78 -4.96 0.34
C SER A 447 -9.16 -5.99 1.42
N PHE A 448 -8.22 -6.82 1.86
CA PHE A 448 -8.46 -7.81 2.92
C PHE A 448 -8.68 -7.14 4.28
N ALA A 449 -7.85 -6.15 4.65
CA ALA A 449 -8.04 -5.38 5.86
C ALA A 449 -9.42 -4.69 5.88
N GLY A 450 -9.82 -4.06 4.77
CA GLY A 450 -11.14 -3.43 4.66
C GLY A 450 -12.32 -4.41 4.75
N TYR A 451 -12.14 -5.66 4.32
CA TYR A 451 -13.20 -6.69 4.36
C TYR A 451 -13.31 -7.38 5.72
N TYR A 452 -12.19 -7.88 6.27
CA TYR A 452 -12.21 -8.68 7.50
C TYR A 452 -12.29 -7.85 8.79
N ASN A 453 -12.05 -6.53 8.71
CA ASN A 453 -12.34 -5.62 9.82
C ASN A 453 -13.85 -5.33 9.98
N ASP A 454 -14.66 -5.64 8.96
CA ASP A 454 -16.09 -5.40 9.01
C ASP A 454 -16.81 -6.55 9.74
N PRO A 455 -17.61 -6.28 10.79
CA PRO A 455 -18.31 -7.31 11.56
C PRO A 455 -19.23 -8.21 10.74
N ARG A 456 -19.72 -7.75 9.57
CA ARG A 456 -20.53 -8.56 8.65
C ARG A 456 -19.77 -9.76 8.08
N SER A 457 -18.44 -9.74 8.10
CA SER A 457 -17.60 -10.84 7.61
C SER A 457 -17.40 -11.96 8.65
N TRP A 458 -17.53 -11.66 9.95
CA TRP A 458 -17.07 -12.52 11.04
C TRP A 458 -17.85 -13.83 11.17
N ARG A 459 -19.16 -13.79 10.95
CA ARG A 459 -20.00 -15.00 11.04
C ARG A 459 -19.62 -16.01 9.95
N SER A 460 -19.28 -15.55 8.75
CA SER A 460 -18.88 -16.40 7.63
C SER A 460 -17.58 -17.19 7.86
N ILE A 461 -16.76 -16.75 8.82
CA ILE A 461 -15.48 -17.37 9.21
C ILE A 461 -15.53 -17.99 10.62
N GLY A 462 -16.69 -17.98 11.29
CA GLY A 462 -16.85 -18.53 12.63
C GLY A 462 -16.14 -17.75 13.74
N TYR A 463 -15.85 -16.46 13.53
CA TYR A 463 -15.24 -15.61 14.55
C TYR A 463 -16.29 -14.97 15.47
N VAL A 464 -16.01 -14.99 16.77
CA VAL A 464 -16.79 -14.30 17.79
C VAL A 464 -15.88 -13.29 18.51
N PRO A 465 -16.19 -11.99 18.50
CA PRO A 465 -15.41 -11.00 19.26
C PRO A 465 -15.53 -11.27 20.76
N PHE A 466 -14.49 -10.94 21.54
CA PHE A 466 -14.43 -11.22 22.98
C PHE A 466 -15.57 -10.57 23.75
N SER A 467 -15.99 -9.37 23.37
CA SER A 467 -17.19 -8.69 23.90
C SER A 467 -18.48 -9.51 23.82
N ARG A 468 -18.50 -10.61 23.04
CA ARG A 468 -19.64 -11.53 22.90
C ARG A 468 -19.36 -12.95 23.38
N ARG A 469 -18.21 -13.24 23.99
CA ARG A 469 -17.82 -14.59 24.45
C ARG A 469 -18.32 -14.95 25.86
N GLY A 470 -18.96 -14.03 26.58
CA GLY A 470 -19.50 -14.29 27.92
C GLY A 470 -18.45 -14.48 29.03
N ARG A 471 -17.19 -14.12 28.78
CA ARG A 471 -16.10 -14.12 29.78
C ARG A 471 -16.13 -12.83 30.63
N PRO A 472 -15.49 -12.81 31.82
CA PRO A 472 -15.36 -11.59 32.61
C PRO A 472 -14.70 -10.47 31.81
N THR A 473 -15.31 -9.29 31.82
CA THR A 473 -14.84 -8.07 31.13
C THR A 473 -14.34 -7.00 32.09
N GLU A 474 -14.19 -7.34 33.37
CA GLU A 474 -13.71 -6.43 34.40
C GLU A 474 -12.26 -6.03 34.14
N ARG A 475 -12.04 -4.72 34.06
CA ARG A 475 -10.73 -4.13 33.84
C ARG A 475 -10.02 -4.02 35.18
N ALA A 476 -8.73 -4.36 35.22
CA ALA A 476 -7.91 -4.03 36.38
C ALA A 476 -7.88 -2.51 36.58
N ALA A 477 -7.88 -2.06 37.83
CA ALA A 477 -7.66 -0.65 38.15
C ALA A 477 -6.26 -0.25 37.63
N PRO A 478 -6.14 0.68 36.66
CA PRO A 478 -4.85 1.05 36.11
C PRO A 478 -4.04 1.80 37.16
N LEU A 479 -2.73 1.54 37.21
CA LEU A 479 -1.82 2.42 37.92
C LEU A 479 -1.81 3.79 37.23
N ARG A 480 -1.83 4.87 38.01
CA ARG A 480 -1.78 6.24 37.47
C ARG A 480 -0.44 6.44 36.76
N LEU A 481 -0.50 6.91 35.52
CA LEU A 481 0.65 7.29 34.71
C LEU A 481 0.43 8.69 34.17
N GLU A 482 1.33 9.60 34.50
CA GLU A 482 1.33 10.97 34.03
C GLU A 482 2.27 11.11 32.84
N VAL A 483 1.71 11.53 31.70
CA VAL A 483 2.45 11.73 30.46
C VAL A 483 2.12 13.11 29.92
N GLU A 484 3.15 13.91 29.68
CA GLU A 484 3.01 15.23 29.09
C GLU A 484 2.82 15.12 27.58
N LEU A 485 1.72 15.70 27.10
CA LEU A 485 1.41 15.86 25.68
C LEU A 485 1.99 17.18 25.15
N PRO A 486 2.15 17.36 23.82
CA PRO A 486 2.78 18.54 23.24
C PRO A 486 2.27 19.89 23.76
N ASP A 487 0.96 20.01 24.00
CA ASP A 487 0.30 21.24 24.44
C ASP A 487 0.55 21.57 25.92
N ALA A 488 0.93 20.57 26.73
CA ALA A 488 1.23 20.74 28.16
C ALA A 488 2.68 21.16 28.42
N VAL A 489 3.56 21.06 27.41
CA VAL A 489 4.98 21.38 27.55
C VAL A 489 5.23 22.86 27.21
N GLU A 490 5.45 23.67 28.24
CA GLU A 490 5.80 25.08 28.09
C GLU A 490 7.26 25.29 27.68
N GLY A 491 7.50 26.22 26.76
CA GLY A 491 8.83 26.60 26.30
C GLY A 491 9.51 25.61 25.34
N ASP A 492 10.62 26.03 24.75
CA ASP A 492 11.35 25.26 23.72
C ASP A 492 12.60 24.53 24.25
N LEU A 493 12.80 24.47 25.57
CA LEU A 493 13.99 23.90 26.20
C LEU A 493 13.65 23.08 27.45
N LEU A 494 13.98 21.79 27.43
CA LEU A 494 13.82 20.88 28.57
C LEU A 494 15.17 20.57 29.24
N ARG A 495 15.13 20.29 30.55
CA ARG A 495 16.30 19.96 31.37
C ARG A 495 16.02 18.73 32.24
N ALA A 496 17.04 17.90 32.43
CA ALA A 496 17.06 16.76 33.36
C ALA A 496 18.51 16.31 33.60
N ASP A 497 18.76 15.49 34.62
CA ASP A 497 20.08 14.86 34.79
C ASP A 497 20.33 13.86 33.67
N VAL A 498 19.35 12.99 33.43
CA VAL A 498 19.42 11.95 32.40
C VAL A 498 18.27 12.07 31.43
N CYS A 499 18.57 12.08 30.13
CA CYS A 499 17.55 11.92 29.09
C CYS A 499 17.56 10.49 28.53
N VAL A 500 16.44 9.79 28.67
CA VAL A 500 16.20 8.47 28.07
C VAL A 500 15.36 8.63 26.80
N VAL A 501 15.89 8.18 25.66
CA VAL A 501 15.21 8.28 24.36
C VAL A 501 14.53 6.95 24.02
N GLY A 502 13.22 6.86 24.22
CA GLY A 502 12.38 5.69 23.96
C GLY A 502 11.79 5.09 25.24
N SER A 503 10.48 4.88 25.27
CA SER A 503 9.74 4.36 26.44
C SER A 503 9.57 2.84 26.49
N GLY A 504 10.26 2.12 25.60
CA GLY A 504 10.13 0.68 25.44
C GLY A 504 10.78 -0.14 26.56
N ALA A 505 10.92 -1.46 26.32
CA ALA A 505 11.43 -2.44 27.28
C ALA A 505 12.73 -2.03 27.99
N GLY A 506 13.71 -1.49 27.25
CA GLY A 506 14.98 -1.05 27.83
C GLY A 506 14.87 0.29 28.55
N GLY A 507 14.26 1.29 27.89
CA GLY A 507 14.20 2.65 28.41
C GLY A 507 13.39 2.79 29.70
N ALA A 508 12.27 2.07 29.82
CA ALA A 508 11.45 2.10 31.03
C ALA A 508 12.18 1.47 32.23
N ILE A 509 12.91 0.36 32.03
CA ILE A 509 13.72 -0.26 33.10
C ILE A 509 14.87 0.66 33.50
N VAL A 510 15.60 1.23 32.54
CA VAL A 510 16.67 2.20 32.84
C VAL A 510 16.12 3.39 33.62
N ALA A 511 14.97 3.95 33.21
CA ALA A 511 14.37 5.09 33.90
C ALA A 511 13.98 4.76 35.35
N TYR A 512 13.37 3.59 35.58
CA TYR A 512 13.05 3.12 36.93
C TYR A 512 14.30 3.01 37.80
N GLU A 513 15.35 2.38 37.28
CA GLU A 513 16.59 2.14 38.01
C GLU A 513 17.41 3.41 38.29
N LEU A 514 17.46 4.35 37.34
CA LEU A 514 18.13 5.63 37.55
C LEU A 514 17.37 6.53 38.52
N ALA A 515 16.04 6.51 38.49
CA ALA A 515 15.21 7.18 39.50
C ALA A 515 15.39 6.56 40.89
N ARG A 516 15.51 5.23 40.97
CA ARG A 516 15.88 4.50 42.20
C ARG A 516 17.24 4.92 42.74
N ALA A 517 18.19 5.21 41.84
CA ALA A 517 19.49 5.77 42.19
C ALA A 517 19.47 7.29 42.49
N GLY A 518 18.29 7.92 42.49
CA GLY A 518 18.11 9.32 42.87
C GLY A 518 18.37 10.35 41.76
N ARG A 519 18.46 9.92 40.49
CA ARG A 519 18.64 10.81 39.33
C ARG A 519 17.29 11.33 38.81
N ASP A 520 17.27 12.55 38.29
CA ASP A 520 16.09 13.10 37.63
C ASP A 520 16.08 12.72 36.14
N VAL A 521 15.06 11.96 35.74
CA VAL A 521 14.97 11.31 34.42
C VAL A 521 13.89 11.95 33.57
N LEU A 522 14.29 12.43 32.39
CA LEU A 522 13.38 12.82 31.30
C LEU A 522 13.33 11.70 30.26
N LEU A 523 12.16 11.07 30.13
CA LEU A 523 11.91 10.05 29.13
C LEU A 523 11.13 10.64 27.95
N LEU A 524 11.67 10.46 26.74
CA LEU A 524 11.06 10.96 25.50
C LEU A 524 10.56 9.81 24.63
N GLU A 525 9.29 9.86 24.24
CA GLU A 525 8.66 8.91 23.33
C GLU A 525 8.16 9.61 22.07
N ARG A 526 8.45 9.03 20.90
CA ARG A 526 7.99 9.56 19.61
C ARG A 526 6.52 9.28 19.35
N GLY A 527 6.03 8.14 19.82
CA GLY A 527 4.65 7.69 19.67
C GLY A 527 3.65 8.43 20.57
N PRO A 528 2.34 8.25 20.34
CA PRO A 528 1.30 8.77 21.21
C PRO A 528 1.22 7.99 22.53
N TYR A 529 0.62 8.62 23.53
CA TYR A 529 0.12 7.95 24.73
C TYR A 529 -1.30 7.47 24.47
N VAL A 530 -1.51 6.15 24.46
CA VAL A 530 -2.83 5.53 24.30
C VAL A 530 -3.11 4.74 25.56
N GLN A 531 -4.19 5.07 26.24
CA GLN A 531 -4.52 4.47 27.53
C GLN A 531 -5.21 3.12 27.36
N PRO A 532 -5.08 2.20 28.34
CA PRO A 532 -5.72 0.90 28.27
C PRO A 532 -7.22 0.93 27.97
N HIS A 533 -7.95 1.92 28.49
CA HIS A 533 -9.38 2.05 28.27
C HIS A 533 -9.78 2.43 26.83
N GLU A 534 -8.83 2.96 26.05
CA GLU A 534 -8.99 3.34 24.63
C GLU A 534 -8.70 2.17 23.67
N PHE A 535 -8.12 1.07 24.16
CA PHE A 535 -7.90 -0.12 23.36
C PHE A 535 -9.23 -0.80 23.01
N SER A 536 -9.35 -1.29 21.79
CA SER A 536 -10.56 -1.94 21.28
C SER A 536 -10.25 -3.16 20.43
N GLU A 537 -11.29 -3.93 20.10
CA GLU A 537 -11.19 -5.08 19.19
C GLU A 537 -11.09 -4.68 17.70
N ASP A 538 -11.09 -3.39 17.38
CA ASP A 538 -10.86 -2.88 16.02
C ASP A 538 -9.38 -2.94 15.70
N GLU A 539 -8.96 -4.06 15.10
CA GLU A 539 -7.57 -4.36 14.77
C GLU A 539 -6.94 -3.23 13.96
N VAL A 540 -7.65 -2.74 12.96
CA VAL A 540 -7.17 -1.77 12.01
C VAL A 540 -6.94 -0.41 12.69
N ALA A 541 -7.86 0.01 13.56
CA ALA A 541 -7.71 1.21 14.36
C ALA A 541 -6.53 1.10 15.34
N MET A 542 -6.39 -0.03 16.05
CA MET A 542 -5.32 -0.23 17.02
C MET A 542 -3.95 -0.36 16.34
N ILE A 543 -3.86 -1.04 15.20
CA ILE A 543 -2.63 -1.12 14.40
C ILE A 543 -2.17 0.28 13.99
N GLY A 544 -3.09 1.12 13.52
CA GLY A 544 -2.79 2.49 13.09
C GLY A 544 -2.30 3.42 14.22
N ARG A 545 -2.70 3.15 15.46
CA ARG A 545 -2.31 3.95 16.65
C ARG A 545 -1.07 3.43 17.36
N LEU A 546 -0.91 2.10 17.46
CA LEU A 546 0.07 1.48 18.37
C LEU A 546 1.36 1.03 17.68
N TYR A 547 1.34 0.76 16.39
CA TYR A 547 2.52 0.28 15.65
C TYR A 547 3.23 1.42 14.92
N GLY A 548 4.56 1.38 14.96
CA GLY A 548 5.41 2.23 14.13
C GLY A 548 5.08 2.04 12.64
N ASP A 549 4.81 3.15 11.95
CA ASP A 549 4.37 3.16 10.55
C ASP A 549 3.15 2.25 10.25
N GLY A 550 2.32 1.87 11.23
CA GLY A 550 1.10 1.06 11.03
C GLY A 550 1.36 -0.35 10.48
N ILE A 551 2.43 -1.03 10.93
CA ILE A 551 2.90 -2.35 10.39
C ILE A 551 3.40 -2.26 8.94
N MET A 552 3.49 -1.04 8.37
CA MET A 552 3.98 -0.82 7.00
C MET A 552 5.50 -0.69 6.91
N GLN A 553 6.23 -0.84 8.01
CA GLN A 553 7.70 -0.89 7.98
C GLN A 553 8.16 -2.19 7.32
N GLN A 554 8.54 -2.09 6.06
CA GLN A 554 9.08 -3.19 5.27
C GLN A 554 10.55 -2.96 4.99
N SER A 555 11.30 -4.04 4.74
CA SER A 555 12.64 -3.97 4.13
C SER A 555 12.62 -3.19 2.82
N ARG A 556 13.79 -2.72 2.37
CA ARG A 556 13.96 -1.95 1.12
C ARG A 556 13.28 -2.56 -0.11
N ASP A 557 13.13 -3.88 -0.14
CA ASP A 557 12.54 -4.63 -1.24
C ASP A 557 11.06 -5.01 -1.02
N PHE A 558 10.45 -4.51 0.08
CA PHE A 558 9.03 -4.65 0.45
C PHE A 558 8.56 -6.10 0.70
N ARG A 559 9.49 -6.96 1.12
CA ARG A 559 9.25 -8.42 1.27
C ARG A 559 9.36 -8.95 2.68
N PHE A 560 10.08 -8.24 3.53
CA PHE A 560 10.26 -8.59 4.93
C PHE A 560 9.56 -7.56 5.80
N THR A 561 8.52 -7.99 6.52
CA THR A 561 7.75 -7.11 7.41
C THR A 561 8.41 -7.02 8.78
N ILE A 562 8.67 -5.80 9.24
CA ILE A 562 9.24 -5.53 10.56
C ILE A 562 8.15 -4.87 11.41
N GLN A 563 7.80 -5.50 12.53
CA GLN A 563 6.77 -5.00 13.44
C GLN A 563 7.43 -4.38 14.67
N GLN A 564 7.12 -3.11 14.95
CA GLN A 564 7.61 -2.39 16.13
C GLN A 564 6.47 -1.56 16.74
N GLY A 565 6.39 -1.49 18.06
CA GLY A 565 5.51 -0.55 18.75
C GLY A 565 5.99 0.89 18.56
N GLY A 566 5.06 1.81 18.36
CA GLY A 566 5.29 3.23 18.17
C GLY A 566 4.35 4.07 19.03
N CYS A 567 4.26 3.73 20.31
CA CYS A 567 3.45 4.36 21.36
C CYS A 567 4.20 4.28 22.70
N VAL A 568 3.69 4.96 23.73
CA VAL A 568 4.22 4.83 25.11
C VAL A 568 4.22 3.35 25.55
N GLY A 569 5.37 2.88 26.06
CA GLY A 569 5.65 1.48 26.37
C GLY A 569 6.28 0.68 25.21
N GLY A 570 6.36 1.27 24.02
CA GLY A 570 6.99 0.70 22.83
C GLY A 570 6.42 -0.66 22.42
N SER A 571 7.28 -1.57 21.95
CA SER A 571 6.84 -2.91 21.52
C SER A 571 6.23 -3.76 22.64
N THR A 572 6.41 -3.42 23.93
CA THR A 572 5.79 -4.18 25.03
C THR A 572 4.27 -3.97 25.09
N THR A 573 3.80 -2.82 24.61
CA THR A 573 2.36 -2.50 24.50
C THR A 573 1.67 -3.36 23.44
N VAL A 574 2.40 -3.82 22.42
CA VAL A 574 1.85 -4.58 21.26
C VAL A 574 2.41 -5.99 21.09
N ASN A 575 3.28 -6.48 21.97
CA ASN A 575 3.74 -7.87 21.91
C ASN A 575 2.82 -8.82 22.70
N ASN A 576 3.13 -10.11 22.64
CA ASN A 576 2.39 -11.19 23.29
C ASN A 576 2.86 -11.51 24.72
N ALA A 577 3.67 -10.64 25.34
CA ALA A 577 4.17 -10.83 26.71
C ALA A 577 5.03 -12.09 26.97
N VAL A 578 5.41 -12.85 25.95
CA VAL A 578 6.26 -14.05 26.10
C VAL A 578 7.65 -13.68 26.61
N CYS A 579 8.08 -14.32 27.69
CA CYS A 579 9.31 -14.04 28.42
C CYS A 579 10.23 -15.27 28.42
N SER A 580 11.28 -15.21 27.59
CA SER A 580 12.30 -16.25 27.47
C SER A 580 13.67 -15.68 27.82
N ARG A 581 14.43 -16.39 28.65
CA ARG A 581 15.83 -16.06 28.92
C ARG A 581 16.68 -16.38 27.68
N ALA A 582 17.76 -15.62 27.48
CA ALA A 582 18.69 -15.91 26.39
C ALA A 582 19.33 -17.30 26.60
N PRO A 583 19.40 -18.16 25.57
CA PRO A 583 20.07 -19.44 25.68
C PRO A 583 21.57 -19.26 25.99
N ASP A 584 22.14 -20.13 26.84
CA ASP A 584 23.56 -20.07 27.23
C ASP A 584 24.50 -20.04 26.03
N ALA A 585 24.18 -20.79 24.96
CA ALA A 585 24.96 -20.82 23.73
C ALA A 585 24.99 -19.45 23.00
N ALA A 586 23.92 -18.65 23.11
CA ALA A 586 23.89 -17.30 22.57
C ALA A 586 24.76 -16.36 23.41
N LEU A 587 24.70 -16.46 24.75
CA LEU A 587 25.52 -15.67 25.67
C LEU A 587 27.01 -16.01 25.54
N ALA A 588 27.36 -17.29 25.42
CA ALA A 588 28.73 -17.73 25.17
C ALA A 588 29.29 -17.15 23.86
N ARG A 589 28.47 -17.10 22.80
CA ARG A 589 28.86 -16.45 21.53
C ARG A 589 29.05 -14.94 21.65
N TRP A 590 28.34 -14.27 22.56
CA TRP A 590 28.51 -12.84 22.82
C TRP A 590 29.85 -12.57 23.53
N ASN A 591 30.18 -13.39 24.53
CA ASN A 591 31.40 -13.28 25.32
C ASN A 591 32.65 -13.94 24.69
N ASP A 592 32.51 -14.58 23.52
CA ASP A 592 33.64 -15.19 22.80
C ASP A 592 34.71 -14.12 22.45
N PRO A 593 35.95 -14.24 23.00
CA PRO A 593 37.05 -13.29 22.77
C PRO A 593 37.48 -13.21 21.30
N ALA A 594 37.29 -14.28 20.53
CA ALA A 594 37.57 -14.28 19.09
C ALA A 594 36.52 -13.47 18.30
N ARG A 595 35.36 -13.17 18.90
CA ARG A 595 34.24 -12.44 18.28
C ARG A 595 34.09 -11.05 18.88
N HIS A 596 33.05 -10.80 19.67
CA HIS A 596 32.75 -9.47 20.18
C HIS A 596 33.40 -9.20 21.53
N ASP A 597 33.75 -10.24 22.30
CA ASP A 597 34.22 -10.09 23.68
C ASP A 597 33.30 -9.11 24.45
N ALA A 598 32.01 -9.45 24.58
CA ALA A 598 31.05 -8.54 25.19
C ALA A 598 31.28 -8.31 26.69
N ARG A 599 32.10 -9.16 27.34
CA ARG A 599 32.47 -9.08 28.77
C ARG A 599 31.27 -8.93 29.71
N ILE A 600 30.15 -9.54 29.36
CA ILE A 600 28.97 -9.55 30.22
C ILE A 600 29.20 -10.55 31.35
N ASP A 601 29.10 -10.08 32.58
CA ASP A 601 29.08 -10.95 33.76
C ASP A 601 27.76 -11.74 33.77
N LEU A 602 27.87 -13.06 33.57
CA LEU A 602 26.72 -13.96 33.47
C LEU A 602 26.01 -14.16 34.81
N GLY A 603 26.73 -14.06 35.94
CA GLY A 603 26.13 -14.14 37.28
C GLY A 603 25.24 -12.94 37.54
N ARG A 604 25.79 -11.74 37.34
CA ARG A 604 25.02 -10.49 37.49
C ARG A 604 23.86 -10.39 36.49
N LEU A 605 24.03 -10.93 35.27
CA LEU A 605 22.93 -10.99 34.30
C LEU A 605 21.83 -11.95 34.76
N ALA A 606 22.19 -13.10 35.35
CA ALA A 606 21.22 -14.04 35.93
C ALA A 606 20.42 -13.41 37.08
N ASP A 607 21.08 -12.65 37.97
CA ASP A 607 20.41 -11.89 39.03
C ASP A 607 19.45 -10.85 38.43
N SER A 608 19.89 -10.12 37.41
CA SER A 608 19.05 -9.16 36.70
C SER A 608 17.83 -9.81 36.04
N TYR A 609 17.97 -11.02 35.49
CA TYR A 609 16.82 -11.79 35.01
C TYR A 609 15.83 -12.10 36.15
N ALA A 610 16.33 -12.60 37.28
CA ALA A 610 15.49 -12.96 38.42
C ALA A 610 14.72 -11.76 38.97
N ASP A 611 15.37 -10.60 39.08
CA ASP A 611 14.74 -9.38 39.60
C ASP A 611 13.70 -8.82 38.63
N VAL A 612 13.98 -8.79 37.33
CA VAL A 612 12.99 -8.38 36.32
C VAL A 612 11.80 -9.34 36.28
N GLU A 613 12.04 -10.65 36.33
CA GLU A 613 10.98 -11.66 36.38
C GLU A 613 10.09 -11.48 37.60
N ARG A 614 10.66 -11.21 38.77
CA ARG A 614 9.92 -10.93 40.01
C ARG A 614 9.12 -9.63 39.92
N PHE A 615 9.74 -8.56 39.43
CA PHE A 615 9.14 -7.24 39.30
C PHE A 615 7.92 -7.23 38.36
N LEU A 616 8.01 -7.98 37.25
CA LEU A 616 6.96 -8.08 36.23
C LEU A 616 6.04 -9.31 36.41
N GLY A 617 6.21 -10.09 37.48
CA GLY A 617 5.39 -11.27 37.75
C GLY A 617 5.44 -12.33 36.65
N VAL A 618 6.62 -12.63 36.10
CA VAL A 618 6.79 -13.58 35.00
C VAL A 618 6.61 -15.02 35.51
N HIS A 619 5.51 -15.66 35.08
CA HIS A 619 5.19 -17.03 35.44
C HIS A 619 4.56 -17.80 34.27
N THR A 620 4.48 -19.12 34.39
CA THR A 620 3.72 -19.98 33.47
C THR A 620 2.24 -19.68 33.61
N GLN A 621 1.53 -19.53 32.50
CA GLN A 621 0.14 -19.08 32.49
C GLN A 621 -0.86 -20.21 32.82
N ASP A 622 -1.98 -19.86 33.45
CA ASP A 622 -3.00 -20.83 33.86
C ASP A 622 -3.77 -21.45 32.68
N ASP A 623 -4.11 -22.73 32.79
CA ASP A 623 -4.82 -23.49 31.75
C ASP A 623 -6.15 -22.84 31.32
N ALA A 624 -6.86 -22.21 32.27
CA ALA A 624 -8.17 -21.57 32.03
C ALA A 624 -8.13 -20.43 30.99
N VAL A 625 -6.95 -19.85 30.74
CA VAL A 625 -6.77 -18.71 29.83
C VAL A 625 -6.02 -19.08 28.56
N LEU A 626 -5.54 -20.32 28.42
CA LEU A 626 -4.83 -20.78 27.23
C LEU A 626 -5.81 -20.94 26.06
N ASN A 627 -5.33 -20.69 24.84
CA ASN A 627 -6.13 -21.01 23.66
C ASN A 627 -6.17 -22.53 23.42
N ARG A 628 -7.29 -23.01 22.88
CA ARG A 628 -7.58 -24.44 22.68
C ARG A 628 -6.70 -25.12 21.62
N SER A 629 -6.03 -24.35 20.76
CA SER A 629 -5.09 -24.93 19.79
C SER A 629 -3.83 -25.47 20.45
N GLY A 630 -3.51 -25.00 21.66
CA GLY A 630 -2.43 -25.52 22.49
C GLY A 630 -2.54 -27.02 22.78
N GLU A 631 -3.73 -27.49 23.14
CA GLU A 631 -3.99 -28.91 23.39
C GLU A 631 -3.70 -29.78 22.16
N ARG A 632 -4.11 -29.30 20.98
CA ARG A 632 -3.83 -29.98 19.70
C ARG A 632 -2.34 -29.97 19.37
N PHE A 633 -1.63 -28.89 19.68
CA PHE A 633 -0.19 -28.80 19.51
C PHE A 633 0.56 -29.80 20.42
N LEU A 634 0.18 -29.89 21.70
CA LEU A 634 0.76 -30.85 22.64
C LEU A 634 0.49 -32.30 22.22
N ALA A 635 -0.77 -32.63 21.88
CA ALA A 635 -1.14 -33.96 21.39
C ALA A 635 -0.39 -34.32 20.10
N GLY A 636 -0.20 -33.37 19.18
CA GLY A 636 0.60 -33.56 17.98
C GLY A 636 2.08 -33.79 18.26
N ALA A 637 2.65 -33.12 19.26
CA ALA A 637 4.03 -33.33 19.68
C ALA A 637 4.22 -34.76 20.20
N GLU A 638 3.32 -35.23 21.07
CA GLU A 638 3.32 -36.60 21.60
C GLU A 638 3.14 -37.64 20.48
N ALA A 639 2.12 -37.48 19.63
CA ALA A 639 1.81 -38.41 18.54
C ALA A 639 2.88 -38.43 17.43
N SER A 640 3.69 -37.37 17.29
CA SER A 640 4.75 -37.32 16.28
C SER A 640 5.89 -38.31 16.53
N GLY A 641 5.98 -38.89 17.73
CA GLY A 641 7.06 -39.79 18.13
C GLY A 641 8.43 -39.10 18.21
N LEU A 642 8.47 -37.76 18.21
CA LEU A 642 9.67 -36.99 18.51
C LEU A 642 9.97 -37.20 20.00
N ALA A 643 11.09 -37.87 20.29
CA ALA A 643 11.51 -38.12 21.66
C ALA A 643 11.61 -36.80 22.46
N PRO A 644 11.25 -36.77 23.76
CA PRO A 644 11.26 -35.53 24.56
C PRO A 644 12.61 -34.81 24.60
N ASP A 645 13.73 -35.53 24.45
CA ASP A 645 15.08 -34.97 24.34
C ASP A 645 15.36 -34.28 22.98
N ARG A 646 14.44 -34.41 22.02
CA ARG A 646 14.51 -33.82 20.68
C ARG A 646 13.61 -32.61 20.50
N LEU A 647 12.54 -32.52 21.27
CA LEU A 647 11.58 -31.42 21.25
C LEU A 647 10.92 -31.30 22.64
N GLU A 648 11.28 -30.26 23.38
CA GLU A 648 10.57 -29.87 24.60
C GLU A 648 9.34 -29.03 24.20
N VAL A 649 8.17 -29.34 24.74
CA VAL A 649 6.95 -28.55 24.54
C VAL A 649 6.37 -28.15 25.88
N GLY A 650 5.80 -26.95 25.96
CA GLY A 650 5.24 -26.44 27.21
C GLY A 650 4.47 -25.14 27.04
N VAL A 651 3.84 -24.72 28.14
CA VAL A 651 3.15 -23.44 28.23
C VAL A 651 4.17 -22.30 28.30
N VAL A 652 3.89 -21.18 27.65
CA VAL A 652 4.79 -20.01 27.69
C VAL A 652 4.82 -19.38 29.08
N ARG A 653 5.99 -18.86 29.45
CA ARG A 653 6.12 -17.90 30.55
C ARG A 653 5.82 -16.50 30.03
N ALA A 654 5.02 -15.72 30.75
CA ALA A 654 4.65 -14.37 30.32
C ALA A 654 4.50 -13.40 31.49
N ASN A 655 4.71 -12.11 31.22
CA ASN A 655 4.40 -11.01 32.15
C ASN A 655 2.92 -10.60 32.04
N VAL A 656 2.02 -11.51 32.42
CA VAL A 656 0.57 -11.32 32.43
C VAL A 656 0.04 -11.76 33.79
N ALA A 657 -0.88 -11.02 34.38
CA ALA A 657 -1.51 -11.33 35.67
C ALA A 657 -3.04 -11.31 35.53
N ASP A 658 -3.72 -12.28 36.14
CA ASP A 658 -5.19 -12.41 36.15
C ASP A 658 -5.82 -12.26 34.75
N CYS A 659 -5.27 -12.98 33.77
CA CYS A 659 -5.69 -12.88 32.38
C CYS A 659 -7.17 -13.25 32.21
N VAL A 660 -7.88 -12.52 31.34
CA VAL A 660 -9.28 -12.84 30.99
C VAL A 660 -9.40 -13.64 29.69
N GLY A 661 -8.26 -13.96 29.04
CA GLY A 661 -8.22 -14.74 27.81
C GLY A 661 -8.78 -14.02 26.57
N CYS A 662 -8.52 -12.71 26.43
CA CYS A 662 -9.13 -11.93 25.34
C CYS A 662 -8.60 -12.24 23.93
N GLY A 663 -7.35 -12.71 23.79
CA GLY A 663 -6.75 -13.08 22.50
C GLY A 663 -6.26 -11.91 21.64
N TYR A 664 -6.13 -10.71 22.23
CA TYR A 664 -5.78 -9.47 21.50
C TYR A 664 -4.52 -8.79 22.03
N CYS A 665 -3.56 -9.57 22.53
CA CYS A 665 -2.33 -9.03 23.14
C CYS A 665 -1.57 -8.10 22.18
N ASN A 666 -1.67 -8.36 20.87
CA ASN A 666 -1.00 -7.63 19.82
C ASN A 666 -1.63 -6.27 19.45
N ILE A 667 -2.81 -5.95 19.95
CA ILE A 667 -3.51 -4.68 19.69
C ILE A 667 -3.80 -3.88 20.97
N GLY A 668 -3.06 -4.18 22.05
CA GLY A 668 -3.20 -3.54 23.35
C GLY A 668 -4.15 -4.30 24.29
N CYS A 669 -3.77 -4.44 25.56
CA CYS A 669 -4.60 -5.14 26.54
C CYS A 669 -5.60 -4.18 27.20
N ALA A 670 -6.84 -4.15 26.70
CA ALA A 670 -7.89 -3.26 27.24
C ALA A 670 -8.28 -3.50 28.71
N TYR A 671 -7.79 -4.61 29.29
CA TYR A 671 -8.14 -5.09 30.62
C TYR A 671 -7.05 -4.85 31.67
N GLY A 672 -5.90 -4.28 31.28
CA GLY A 672 -4.79 -4.00 32.20
C GLY A 672 -4.12 -5.25 32.79
N ARG A 673 -4.26 -6.41 32.14
CA ARG A 673 -3.74 -7.70 32.61
C ARG A 673 -2.36 -8.04 32.06
N LYS A 674 -2.00 -7.45 30.91
CA LYS A 674 -0.65 -7.56 30.34
C LYS A 674 0.24 -6.53 31.02
N LEU A 675 1.23 -6.98 31.79
CA LEU A 675 2.09 -6.10 32.60
C LEU A 675 3.21 -5.49 31.76
N SER A 676 2.83 -4.73 30.73
CA SER A 676 3.77 -4.06 29.83
C SER A 676 4.47 -2.87 30.51
N MET A 677 5.39 -2.21 29.79
CA MET A 677 6.03 -1.00 30.32
C MET A 677 5.01 0.13 30.55
N LEU A 678 3.95 0.18 29.74
CA LEU A 678 2.82 1.11 29.88
C LEU A 678 2.01 0.83 31.15
N ASP A 679 1.75 -0.46 31.43
CA ASP A 679 0.80 -0.87 32.47
C ASP A 679 1.44 -1.00 33.86
N ARG A 680 2.76 -1.29 33.92
CA ARG A 680 3.45 -1.62 35.18
C ARG A 680 4.66 -0.74 35.46
N THR A 681 5.67 -0.78 34.59
CA THR A 681 7.00 -0.21 34.90
C THR A 681 7.00 1.32 34.98
N LEU A 682 6.48 2.01 33.97
CA LEU A 682 6.44 3.47 33.96
C LEU A 682 5.54 4.03 35.09
N PRO A 683 4.32 3.50 35.33
CA PRO A 683 3.53 3.93 36.47
C PRO A 683 4.23 3.70 37.81
N ARG A 684 4.92 2.56 37.97
CA ARG A 684 5.72 2.27 39.16
C ARG A 684 6.89 3.22 39.33
N ALA A 685 7.55 3.61 38.25
CA ALA A 685 8.64 4.58 38.31
C ALA A 685 8.18 5.93 38.88
N GLN A 686 6.98 6.40 38.50
CA GLN A 686 6.41 7.63 39.04
C GLN A 686 5.84 7.47 40.46
N ALA A 687 5.22 6.33 40.75
CA ALA A 687 4.62 6.07 42.05
C ALA A 687 5.68 5.84 43.15
N ASP A 688 6.71 5.05 42.85
CA ASP A 688 7.78 4.71 43.79
C ASP A 688 8.79 5.87 43.94
N PHE A 689 8.95 6.71 42.91
CA PHE A 689 9.85 7.88 42.90
C PHE A 689 9.15 9.18 42.44
N PRO A 690 8.23 9.73 43.25
CA PRO A 690 7.47 10.92 42.87
C PRO A 690 8.36 12.10 42.47
N GLY A 691 8.06 12.72 41.32
CA GLY A 691 8.77 13.88 40.79
C GLY A 691 10.10 13.59 40.07
N ARG A 692 10.62 12.35 40.12
CA ARG A 692 11.90 12.01 39.49
C ARG A 692 11.81 11.55 38.04
N VAL A 693 10.63 11.06 37.62
CA VAL A 693 10.43 10.53 36.26
C VAL A 693 9.39 11.35 35.53
N ARG A 694 9.86 12.14 34.57
CA ARG A 694 9.04 12.94 33.66
C ARG A 694 8.98 12.26 32.29
N ILE A 695 7.78 12.10 31.74
CA ILE A 695 7.56 11.42 30.45
C ILE A 695 6.90 12.38 29.48
N VAL A 696 7.49 12.54 28.29
CA VAL A 696 6.94 13.38 27.21
C VAL A 696 6.68 12.50 25.98
N ALA A 697 5.41 12.43 25.56
CA ALA A 697 5.00 11.71 24.36
C ALA A 697 4.97 12.62 23.11
N GLU A 698 4.85 12.01 21.93
CA GLU A 698 4.86 12.71 20.63
C GLU A 698 6.10 13.61 20.41
N CYS A 699 7.24 13.18 20.97
CA CYS A 699 8.54 13.84 20.90
C CYS A 699 9.55 13.04 20.06
N ASP A 700 9.74 13.41 18.79
CA ASP A 700 10.70 12.78 17.88
C ASP A 700 12.10 13.37 18.05
N VAL A 701 13.02 12.66 18.72
CA VAL A 701 14.42 13.09 18.84
C VAL A 701 15.11 13.02 17.49
N GLU A 702 15.45 14.19 16.95
CA GLU A 702 16.03 14.32 15.61
C GLU A 702 17.55 14.15 15.61
N ARG A 703 18.24 14.68 16.63
CA ARG A 703 19.70 14.70 16.62
C ARG A 703 20.28 14.82 18.02
N ILE A 704 21.39 14.13 18.25
CA ILE A 704 22.26 14.31 19.41
C ILE A 704 23.27 15.41 19.07
N VAL A 705 23.30 16.46 19.89
CA VAL A 705 24.28 17.54 19.80
C VAL A 705 25.50 17.11 20.61
N THR A 706 26.66 17.13 19.97
CA THR A 706 27.91 16.62 20.56
C THR A 706 28.99 17.68 20.54
N ARG A 707 29.90 17.58 21.51
CA ARG A 707 31.14 18.35 21.59
C ARG A 707 32.31 17.37 21.54
N ARG A 708 33.31 17.66 20.71
CA ARG A 708 34.55 16.87 20.67
C ARG A 708 35.32 17.05 21.98
N GLY A 709 35.99 15.99 22.44
CA GLY A 709 36.89 16.07 23.59
C GLY A 709 38.11 16.93 23.30
N ARG A 710 38.66 17.57 24.33
CA ARG A 710 39.93 18.30 24.26
C ARG A 710 41.09 17.31 24.21
N HIS A 711 42.15 17.63 23.47
CA HIS A 711 43.40 16.85 23.41
C HIS A 711 43.21 15.33 23.15
N GLY A 712 42.21 14.94 22.36
CA GLY A 712 41.93 13.53 22.07
C GLY A 712 41.12 12.79 23.12
N GLY A 713 40.65 13.46 24.18
CA GLY A 713 39.72 12.90 25.16
C GLY A 713 38.35 12.52 24.56
N PRO A 714 37.51 11.83 25.35
CA PRO A 714 36.19 11.39 24.88
C PRO A 714 35.30 12.57 24.49
N ALA A 715 34.49 12.39 23.46
CA ALA A 715 33.42 13.31 23.12
C ALA A 715 32.32 13.31 24.19
N ARG A 716 31.51 14.36 24.22
CA ARG A 716 30.33 14.45 25.09
C ARG A 716 29.07 14.78 24.29
N ALA A 717 27.97 14.15 24.64
CA ALA A 717 26.63 14.63 24.28
C ALA A 717 26.34 15.86 25.17
N VAL A 718 26.00 16.99 24.56
CA VAL A 718 25.73 18.26 25.29
C VAL A 718 24.26 18.66 25.22
N GLY A 719 23.45 17.87 24.52
CA GLY A 719 22.02 18.07 24.40
C GLY A 719 21.43 17.31 23.22
N LEU A 720 20.13 17.42 23.06
CA LEU A 720 19.36 16.81 21.98
C LEU A 720 18.52 17.89 21.28
N ARG A 721 18.25 17.68 19.99
CA ARG A 721 17.22 18.41 19.24
C ARG A 721 16.10 17.46 18.92
N ALA A 722 14.87 17.87 19.19
CA ALA A 722 13.67 17.07 18.96
C ALA A 722 12.54 17.88 18.33
N ARG A 723 11.52 17.18 17.83
CA ARG A 723 10.24 17.73 17.39
C ARG A 723 9.14 17.24 18.30
N LEU A 724 8.48 18.16 19.02
CA LEU A 724 7.34 17.88 19.90
C LEU A 724 6.07 18.40 19.26
N GLY A 725 5.16 17.50 18.84
CA GLY A 725 3.94 17.92 18.11
C GLY A 725 4.23 18.75 16.84
N GLY A 726 5.41 18.57 16.23
CA GLY A 726 5.89 19.35 15.09
C GLY A 726 6.67 20.62 15.44
N ARG A 727 6.62 21.11 16.68
CA ARG A 727 7.42 22.23 17.19
C ARG A 727 8.86 21.79 17.50
N ALA A 728 9.86 22.62 17.19
CA ALA A 728 11.25 22.30 17.48
C ALA A 728 11.57 22.60 18.95
N ILE A 729 12.19 21.65 19.65
CA ILE A 729 12.63 21.82 21.05
C ILE A 729 14.07 21.33 21.25
N GLY A 730 14.75 21.91 22.23
CA GLY A 730 16.05 21.48 22.74
C GLY A 730 15.92 20.74 24.06
N ILE A 731 16.84 19.82 24.31
CA ILE A 731 16.97 19.14 25.60
C ILE A 731 18.43 19.26 26.06
N VAL A 732 18.63 19.65 27.31
CA VAL A 732 19.94 19.67 27.97
C VAL A 732 19.93 18.67 29.11
N CYS A 733 20.94 17.80 29.13
CA CYS A 733 21.10 16.76 30.14
C CYS A 733 22.57 16.41 30.34
N GLU A 734 22.88 15.83 31.49
CA GLU A 734 24.22 15.34 31.82
C GLU A 734 24.52 14.05 31.09
N ASP A 735 23.58 13.10 31.10
CA ASP A 735 23.70 11.80 30.46
C ASP A 735 22.58 11.55 29.45
N VAL A 736 22.91 10.87 28.36
CA VAL A 736 21.95 10.44 27.34
C VAL A 736 21.95 8.93 27.24
N VAL A 737 20.78 8.31 27.40
CA VAL A 737 20.57 6.88 27.15
C VAL A 737 19.66 6.69 25.95
N ILE A 738 20.15 6.05 24.91
CA ILE A 738 19.36 5.70 23.72
C ILE A 738 18.71 4.34 23.94
N ALA A 739 17.38 4.29 23.93
CA ALA A 739 16.58 3.08 24.07
C ALA A 739 15.42 3.02 23.04
N ALA A 740 15.65 3.54 21.84
CA ALA A 740 14.64 3.69 20.79
C ALA A 740 14.36 2.39 20.01
N GLY A 741 15.01 1.29 20.36
CA GLY A 741 14.92 0.00 19.68
C GLY A 741 15.89 -0.14 18.51
N ALA A 742 16.13 -1.38 18.08
CA ALA A 742 17.33 -1.71 17.31
C ALA A 742 17.57 -0.82 16.06
N ILE A 743 16.51 -0.58 15.30
CA ILE A 743 16.56 0.19 14.05
C ILE A 743 16.64 1.70 14.32
N ALA A 744 15.80 2.22 15.22
CA ALA A 744 15.71 3.65 15.46
C ALA A 744 16.93 4.20 16.21
N SER A 745 17.50 3.43 17.13
CA SER A 745 18.74 3.77 17.85
C SER A 745 19.93 3.87 16.90
N SER A 746 20.12 2.89 16.02
CA SER A 746 21.14 2.99 14.97
C SER A 746 20.87 4.16 14.01
N HIS A 747 19.61 4.42 13.66
CA HIS A 747 19.26 5.56 12.80
C HIS A 747 19.58 6.91 13.46
N LEU A 748 19.29 7.08 14.76
CA LEU A 748 19.56 8.30 15.51
C LEU A 748 21.07 8.57 15.61
N LEU A 749 21.87 7.54 15.94
CA LEU A 749 23.33 7.63 15.96
C LEU A 749 23.88 8.02 14.58
N LEU A 750 23.44 7.30 13.53
CA LEU A 750 23.82 7.60 12.16
C LEU A 750 23.46 9.04 11.81
N ARG A 751 22.23 9.51 12.07
CA ARG A 751 21.75 10.87 11.75
C ARG A 751 22.51 11.96 12.53
N SER A 752 23.00 11.63 13.71
CA SER A 752 23.83 12.51 14.56
C SER A 752 25.30 12.57 14.11
N GLY A 753 25.70 11.71 13.16
CA GLY A 753 27.05 11.65 12.62
C GLY A 753 28.01 10.76 13.43
N ILE A 754 27.51 10.09 14.47
CA ILE A 754 28.29 9.22 15.34
C ILE A 754 28.70 7.96 14.57
N GLY A 755 29.98 7.57 14.71
CA GLY A 755 30.59 6.46 13.96
C GLY A 755 30.98 6.79 12.51
N GLY A 756 30.70 8.01 12.04
CA GLY A 756 31.11 8.47 10.70
C GLY A 756 32.58 8.90 10.63
N ARG A 757 33.18 8.92 9.43
CA ARG A 757 34.59 9.29 9.20
C ARG A 757 34.96 10.70 9.75
N PHE A 758 34.04 11.65 9.63
CA PHE A 758 34.21 13.02 10.13
C PHE A 758 33.35 13.29 11.37
N GLY A 759 32.78 12.23 11.95
CA GLY A 759 31.91 12.30 13.10
C GLY A 759 32.63 12.70 14.39
N PRO A 760 31.87 12.98 15.46
CA PRO A 760 32.42 12.98 16.82
C PRO A 760 32.84 11.56 17.22
N GLY A 761 33.98 11.44 17.90
CA GLY A 761 34.51 10.16 18.40
C GLY A 761 35.17 9.28 17.32
N PRO A 762 35.48 8.01 17.64
CA PRO A 762 36.07 7.05 16.72
C PRO A 762 35.09 6.62 15.62
N ARG A 763 35.64 6.00 14.57
CA ARG A 763 34.83 5.32 13.55
C ARG A 763 34.26 4.04 14.16
N LEU A 764 32.93 3.89 14.11
CA LEU A 764 32.21 2.76 14.71
C LEU A 764 31.31 2.07 13.68
N PRO A 765 31.04 0.76 13.83
CA PRO A 765 30.19 -0.02 12.93
C PRO A 765 28.68 0.24 13.16
N VAL A 766 28.26 1.49 13.37
CA VAL A 766 26.86 1.86 13.68
C VAL A 766 25.91 1.36 12.59
N GLY A 767 24.85 0.68 13.05
CA GLY A 767 23.83 0.07 12.21
C GLY A 767 24.29 -1.16 11.45
N ARG A 768 25.48 -1.72 11.71
CA ARG A 768 25.96 -2.99 11.12
C ARG A 768 25.81 -4.14 12.11
N GLY A 769 25.80 -5.38 11.62
CA GLY A 769 25.63 -6.54 12.50
C GLY A 769 24.17 -6.77 12.92
N LEU A 770 23.21 -6.10 12.28
CA LEU A 770 21.80 -6.28 12.58
C LEU A 770 21.37 -7.68 12.09
N GLY A 771 20.60 -8.38 12.92
CA GLY A 771 19.99 -9.67 12.62
C GLY A 771 18.57 -9.72 13.16
N PHE A 772 17.89 -10.83 12.88
CA PHE A 772 16.48 -11.00 13.22
C PHE A 772 16.22 -12.40 13.74
N ASN A 773 15.19 -12.56 14.55
CA ASN A 773 14.50 -13.85 14.59
C ASN A 773 13.42 -13.80 13.49
N ILE A 774 13.68 -14.42 12.34
CA ILE A 774 12.73 -14.46 11.23
C ILE A 774 11.67 -15.53 11.50
N GLY A 775 10.43 -15.18 11.19
CA GLY A 775 9.28 -16.06 11.36
C GLY A 775 8.66 -16.45 10.02
N ALA A 776 8.25 -17.72 9.91
CA ALA A 776 7.29 -18.18 8.91
C ALA A 776 6.25 -19.09 9.60
N PRO A 777 4.96 -18.74 9.56
CA PRO A 777 3.92 -19.58 10.14
C PRO A 777 3.54 -20.74 9.20
N LEU A 778 3.20 -21.88 9.79
CA LEU A 778 2.38 -22.91 9.14
C LEU A 778 0.96 -22.82 9.69
N THR A 779 -0.01 -22.78 8.79
CA THR A 779 -1.43 -22.77 9.15
C THR A 779 -2.02 -24.14 8.85
N ALA A 780 -2.43 -24.88 9.87
CA ALA A 780 -3.11 -26.15 9.76
C ALA A 780 -4.62 -25.99 9.81
N GLU A 781 -5.34 -26.67 8.92
CA GLU A 781 -6.78 -26.87 9.05
C GLU A 781 -7.06 -28.18 9.76
N LEU A 782 -7.76 -28.11 10.90
CA LEU A 782 -8.16 -29.25 11.70
C LEU A 782 -9.57 -29.74 11.32
N PRO A 783 -9.95 -30.99 11.65
CA PRO A 783 -11.26 -31.52 11.33
C PRO A 783 -12.41 -30.78 12.02
N ASP A 784 -12.19 -30.38 13.28
CA ASP A 784 -13.19 -29.83 14.18
C ASP A 784 -12.86 -28.38 14.54
N ALA A 785 -13.86 -27.62 14.99
CA ALA A 785 -13.66 -26.24 15.45
C ALA A 785 -12.79 -26.21 16.70
N VAL A 786 -11.73 -25.40 16.66
CA VAL A 786 -10.78 -25.19 17.76
C VAL A 786 -10.91 -23.78 18.32
N ASN A 787 -11.32 -22.80 17.51
CA ASN A 787 -11.45 -21.40 17.91
C ASN A 787 -10.17 -20.89 18.58
N ALA A 788 -9.02 -20.99 17.90
CA ALA A 788 -7.72 -20.59 18.45
C ALA A 788 -7.65 -19.13 18.93
N TYR A 789 -8.59 -18.29 18.50
CA TYR A 789 -8.77 -16.91 18.95
C TYR A 789 -9.34 -16.78 20.37
N ASP A 790 -9.91 -17.84 20.95
CA ASP A 790 -10.48 -17.85 22.30
C ASP A 790 -9.41 -18.27 23.33
N GLY A 791 -8.78 -17.29 23.96
CA GLY A 791 -7.71 -17.49 24.94
C GLY A 791 -6.45 -16.69 24.60
N LEU A 792 -5.37 -16.97 25.30
CA LEU A 792 -4.07 -16.30 25.14
C LEU A 792 -3.55 -16.51 23.72
N GLN A 793 -3.10 -15.42 23.08
CA GLN A 793 -2.76 -15.42 21.66
C GLN A 793 -1.54 -16.30 21.32
N ILE A 794 -0.56 -16.37 22.21
CA ILE A 794 0.54 -17.34 22.20
C ILE A 794 0.46 -18.08 23.53
N SER A 795 0.14 -19.36 23.51
CA SER A 795 -0.07 -20.16 24.73
C SER A 795 1.02 -21.19 24.98
N HIS A 796 1.58 -21.78 23.91
CA HIS A 796 2.57 -22.84 24.00
C HIS A 796 3.79 -22.56 23.11
N HIS A 797 4.91 -23.15 23.50
CA HIS A 797 6.15 -23.16 22.75
C HIS A 797 6.64 -24.59 22.50
N GLY A 798 7.51 -24.73 21.50
CA GLY A 798 8.32 -25.92 21.27
C GLY A 798 9.78 -25.54 21.13
N LEU A 799 10.66 -26.17 21.89
CA LEU A 799 12.11 -25.98 21.86
C LEU A 799 12.77 -27.26 21.33
N PRO A 800 13.04 -27.34 20.02
CA PRO A 800 13.93 -28.35 19.46
C PRO A 800 15.31 -28.28 20.13
N ARG A 801 16.12 -29.34 19.99
CA ARG A 801 17.50 -29.38 20.53
C ARG A 801 18.24 -28.06 20.30
N ARG A 802 19.03 -27.64 21.30
CA ARG A 802 19.75 -26.36 21.34
C ARG A 802 20.52 -26.00 20.06
N GLU A 803 21.03 -26.99 19.32
CA GLU A 803 21.78 -26.81 18.07
C GLU A 803 20.91 -26.53 16.83
N SER A 804 19.59 -26.74 16.93
CA SER A 804 18.66 -26.63 15.80
C SER A 804 18.55 -25.20 15.28
N GLY A 805 18.68 -24.21 16.18
CA GLY A 805 18.67 -22.78 15.87
C GLY A 805 17.31 -22.22 15.42
N TYR A 806 16.21 -22.90 15.77
CA TYR A 806 14.84 -22.42 15.63
C TYR A 806 13.97 -22.90 16.81
N VAL A 807 12.85 -22.22 17.03
CA VAL A 807 11.82 -22.57 18.03
C VAL A 807 10.43 -22.52 17.40
N PHE A 808 9.46 -23.14 18.06
CA PHE A 808 8.05 -23.11 17.70
C PHE A 808 7.25 -22.31 18.70
N GLU A 809 6.27 -21.54 18.22
CA GLU A 809 5.29 -20.86 19.07
C GLU A 809 3.91 -21.04 18.47
N THR A 810 2.96 -21.54 19.27
CA THR A 810 1.54 -21.48 18.88
C THR A 810 1.14 -20.03 18.71
N TRP A 811 0.36 -19.74 17.69
CA TRP A 811 0.02 -18.37 17.36
C TRP A 811 -1.41 -18.32 16.85
N SER A 812 -2.27 -17.56 17.51
CA SER A 812 -3.56 -17.18 16.97
C SER A 812 -3.55 -15.71 16.53
N ASN A 813 -4.34 -15.41 15.52
CA ASN A 813 -4.53 -14.03 15.08
C ASN A 813 -6.01 -13.72 15.08
N PRO A 814 -6.38 -12.49 15.42
CA PRO A 814 -7.68 -11.96 15.06
C PRO A 814 -7.87 -11.92 13.51
N PRO A 815 -9.10 -11.73 13.02
CA PRO A 815 -9.44 -11.93 11.61
C PRO A 815 -8.59 -11.17 10.59
N VAL A 816 -8.30 -9.88 10.81
CA VAL A 816 -7.52 -9.07 9.88
C VAL A 816 -6.08 -9.55 9.85
N ALA A 817 -5.43 -9.68 11.00
CA ALA A 817 -4.06 -10.21 11.08
C ALA A 817 -3.95 -11.59 10.44
N GLN A 818 -4.93 -12.48 10.65
CA GLN A 818 -4.94 -13.80 10.02
C GLN A 818 -5.12 -13.70 8.51
N ALA A 819 -6.02 -12.84 8.02
CA ALA A 819 -6.26 -12.65 6.59
C ALA A 819 -5.00 -12.13 5.86
N LEU A 820 -4.21 -11.26 6.50
CA LEU A 820 -2.96 -10.76 5.92
C LEU A 820 -1.84 -11.83 5.89
N ALA A 821 -1.88 -12.80 6.80
CA ALA A 821 -0.94 -13.92 6.86
C ALA A 821 -1.42 -15.16 6.06
N MET A 822 -2.69 -15.19 5.67
CA MET A 822 -3.31 -16.32 4.99
C MET A 822 -2.84 -16.43 3.52
N PRO A 823 -2.27 -17.57 3.10
CA PRO A 823 -1.91 -17.76 1.70
C PRO A 823 -3.16 -18.00 0.84
N GLY A 824 -3.07 -17.63 -0.44
CA GLY A 824 -4.14 -17.79 -1.42
C GLY A 824 -4.45 -16.49 -2.17
N TRP A 825 -5.01 -16.64 -3.36
CA TRP A 825 -5.43 -15.53 -4.23
C TRP A 825 -6.90 -15.65 -4.58
N PHE A 826 -7.58 -14.51 -4.72
CA PHE A 826 -9.01 -14.45 -5.08
C PHE A 826 -9.83 -15.38 -4.17
N GLU A 827 -10.70 -16.23 -4.73
CA GLU A 827 -11.56 -17.16 -3.99
C GLU A 827 -10.79 -18.07 -3.04
N ARG A 828 -9.58 -18.49 -3.42
CA ARG A 828 -8.80 -19.42 -2.59
C ARG A 828 -8.51 -18.82 -1.21
N HIS A 829 -8.26 -17.51 -1.16
CA HIS A 829 -8.06 -16.80 0.11
C HIS A 829 -9.32 -16.87 1.00
N PHE A 830 -10.49 -16.56 0.42
CA PHE A 830 -11.77 -16.61 1.14
C PHE A 830 -12.12 -18.04 1.57
N GLU A 831 -11.90 -19.04 0.71
CA GLU A 831 -12.05 -20.46 1.05
C GLU A 831 -11.20 -20.85 2.26
N ASN A 832 -9.96 -20.36 2.33
CA ASN A 832 -9.07 -20.63 3.46
C ASN A 832 -9.47 -19.85 4.72
N MET A 833 -9.99 -18.63 4.60
CA MET A 833 -10.52 -17.89 5.75
C MET A 833 -11.84 -18.47 6.28
N ARG A 834 -12.63 -19.17 5.46
CA ARG A 834 -13.87 -19.84 5.92
C ARG A 834 -13.66 -20.99 6.90
N CYS A 835 -12.44 -21.50 7.02
CA CYS A 835 -12.10 -22.48 8.05
C CYS A 835 -11.39 -21.87 9.25
N TYR A 836 -11.45 -20.54 9.43
CA TYR A 836 -10.78 -19.80 10.51
C TYR A 836 -11.04 -20.36 11.92
N ASP A 837 -12.27 -20.78 12.22
CA ASP A 837 -12.67 -21.47 13.44
C ASP A 837 -11.98 -22.83 13.66
N ARG A 838 -11.48 -23.46 12.59
CA ARG A 838 -10.76 -24.74 12.57
C ARG A 838 -9.25 -24.59 12.36
N LEU A 839 -8.72 -23.37 12.36
CA LEU A 839 -7.30 -23.15 12.13
C LEU A 839 -6.48 -23.28 13.41
N MET A 840 -5.30 -23.88 13.25
CA MET A 840 -4.19 -23.78 14.19
C MET A 840 -2.98 -23.25 13.44
N ALA A 841 -2.45 -22.09 13.84
CA ALA A 841 -1.21 -21.58 13.29
C ALA A 841 -0.08 -21.73 14.31
N VAL A 842 1.09 -22.13 13.82
CA VAL A 842 2.29 -22.26 14.63
C VAL A 842 3.45 -21.61 13.87
N GLY A 843 4.14 -20.69 14.53
CA GLY A 843 5.29 -19.98 13.98
C GLY A 843 6.56 -20.80 14.12
N VAL A 844 7.36 -20.89 13.05
CA VAL A 844 8.77 -21.28 13.15
C VAL A 844 9.59 -20.00 13.24
N ILE A 845 10.31 -19.83 14.34
CA ILE A 845 11.14 -18.67 14.59
C ILE A 845 12.60 -19.10 14.52
N SER A 846 13.38 -18.52 13.61
CA SER A 846 14.78 -18.85 13.38
C SER A 846 15.66 -17.61 13.51
N GLY A 847 16.68 -17.68 14.37
CA GLY A 847 17.68 -16.61 14.48
C GLY A 847 18.57 -16.55 13.23
N THR A 848 18.80 -15.35 12.69
CA THR A 848 19.61 -15.14 11.49
C THR A 848 21.02 -14.70 11.83
N ALA A 849 21.92 -14.80 10.84
CA ALA A 849 23.18 -14.07 10.87
C ALA A 849 22.97 -12.54 10.95
N GLY A 850 23.97 -11.84 11.50
CA GLY A 850 24.01 -10.37 11.59
C GLY A 850 24.46 -9.70 10.30
N ASN A 851 23.90 -10.07 9.15
CA ASN A 851 24.31 -9.55 7.83
C ASN A 851 23.49 -8.34 7.37
N ALA A 852 22.51 -7.88 8.16
CA ALA A 852 21.71 -6.71 7.84
C ALA A 852 22.41 -5.42 8.28
N ARG A 853 21.95 -4.30 7.70
CA ARG A 853 22.39 -2.97 8.11
C ARG A 853 21.33 -1.88 7.97
N VAL A 854 21.38 -0.94 8.91
CA VAL A 854 20.57 0.27 8.90
C VAL A 854 21.27 1.35 8.08
N ARG A 855 20.51 2.05 7.23
CA ARG A 855 20.95 3.21 6.45
C ARG A 855 20.00 4.39 6.65
N ARG A 856 20.46 5.57 6.25
CA ARG A 856 19.56 6.72 6.02
C ARG A 856 18.88 6.53 4.66
N ALA A 857 17.55 6.57 4.62
CA ALA A 857 16.80 6.50 3.38
C ALA A 857 16.92 7.83 2.59
N LEU A 858 16.89 7.76 1.25
CA LEU A 858 16.85 8.96 0.39
C LEU A 858 15.59 9.80 0.60
N THR A 859 14.49 9.16 0.97
CA THR A 859 13.18 9.77 1.23
C THR A 859 12.98 10.17 2.69
N GLY A 860 14.02 10.04 3.54
CA GLY A 860 13.94 10.29 4.98
C GLY A 860 13.63 9.05 5.83
N GLY A 861 14.14 9.05 7.06
CA GLY A 861 14.00 7.95 8.03
C GLY A 861 15.01 6.81 7.85
N ALA A 862 14.77 5.70 8.54
CA ALA A 862 15.61 4.50 8.51
C ALA A 862 15.28 3.62 7.29
N ASP A 863 16.31 3.07 6.65
CA ASP A 863 16.19 2.00 5.64
C ASP A 863 16.93 0.78 6.17
N VAL A 864 16.39 -0.42 5.91
CA VAL A 864 17.00 -1.70 6.36
C VAL A 864 17.38 -2.50 5.13
N ASP A 865 18.67 -2.70 4.98
CA ASP A 865 19.31 -3.49 3.91
C ASP A 865 19.56 -4.90 4.46
N TYR A 866 18.74 -5.85 4.03
CA TYR A 866 18.75 -7.23 4.53
C TYR A 866 18.38 -8.21 3.43
N ARG A 867 19.07 -9.35 3.42
CA ARG A 867 18.71 -10.55 2.66
C ARG A 867 19.08 -11.77 3.50
N PRO A 868 18.15 -12.70 3.78
CA PRO A 868 18.48 -13.94 4.48
C PRO A 868 19.60 -14.70 3.75
N LEU A 869 20.54 -15.27 4.52
CA LEU A 869 21.56 -16.14 3.93
C LEU A 869 20.95 -17.50 3.57
N PRO A 870 21.54 -18.25 2.62
CA PRO A 870 21.08 -19.60 2.30
C PRO A 870 20.99 -20.53 3.52
N GLU A 871 21.91 -20.40 4.48
CA GLU A 871 21.82 -21.19 5.71
C GLU A 871 20.65 -20.80 6.62
N ASP A 872 20.28 -19.51 6.67
CA ASP A 872 19.11 -19.07 7.43
C ASP A 872 17.83 -19.71 6.86
N LEU A 873 17.73 -19.78 5.52
CA LEU A 873 16.60 -20.40 4.82
C LEU A 873 16.60 -21.93 4.96
N ARG A 874 17.77 -22.58 4.87
CA ARG A 874 17.89 -24.03 5.13
C ARG A 874 17.45 -24.39 6.55
N ARG A 875 17.84 -23.57 7.53
CA ARG A 875 17.44 -23.74 8.94
C ARG A 875 15.93 -23.57 9.12
N LEU A 876 15.35 -22.52 8.55
CA LEU A 876 13.91 -22.30 8.53
C LEU A 876 13.16 -23.48 7.88
N GLY A 877 13.66 -23.98 6.74
CA GLY A 877 13.09 -25.14 6.05
C GLY A 877 13.08 -26.41 6.89
N ARG A 878 14.16 -26.69 7.63
CA ARG A 878 14.22 -27.82 8.58
C ARG A 878 13.16 -27.67 9.67
N GLY A 879 13.00 -26.47 10.23
CA GLY A 879 11.98 -26.18 11.25
C GLY A 879 10.56 -26.34 10.72
N LEU A 880 10.28 -25.84 9.52
CA LEU A 880 8.98 -26.00 8.86
C LEU A 880 8.66 -27.48 8.55
N GLN A 881 9.66 -28.27 8.16
CA GLN A 881 9.46 -29.72 7.97
C GLN A 881 9.13 -30.43 9.28
N GLN A 882 9.87 -30.15 10.35
CA GLN A 882 9.60 -30.74 11.65
C GLN A 882 8.22 -30.32 12.19
N LEU A 883 7.89 -29.03 12.09
CA LEU A 883 6.57 -28.53 12.47
C LEU A 883 5.46 -29.17 11.64
N GLY A 884 5.62 -29.30 10.33
CA GLY A 884 4.62 -29.95 9.48
C GLY A 884 4.34 -31.40 9.88
N ARG A 885 5.36 -32.16 10.31
CA ARG A 885 5.15 -33.53 10.86
C ARG A 885 4.30 -33.49 12.12
N LEU A 886 4.61 -32.56 13.03
CA LEU A 886 3.84 -32.35 14.26
C LEU A 886 2.38 -31.97 13.95
N LEU A 887 2.15 -31.05 13.01
CA LEU A 887 0.80 -30.61 12.63
C LEU A 887 -0.03 -31.75 12.02
N PHE A 888 0.56 -32.59 11.16
CA PHE A 888 -0.14 -33.77 10.66
C PHE A 888 -0.41 -34.80 11.76
N ALA A 889 0.53 -35.01 12.69
CA ALA A 889 0.31 -35.85 13.87
C ALA A 889 -0.79 -35.29 14.79
N ALA A 890 -0.97 -33.96 14.83
CA ALA A 890 -2.08 -33.28 15.51
C ALA A 890 -3.45 -33.45 14.80
N GLY A 891 -3.50 -34.15 13.66
CA GLY A 891 -4.72 -34.40 12.90
C GLY A 891 -5.04 -33.36 11.82
N ALA A 892 -4.08 -32.55 11.39
CA ALA A 892 -4.30 -31.59 10.30
C ALA A 892 -4.72 -32.27 9.00
N LYS A 893 -5.82 -31.80 8.38
CA LYS A 893 -6.27 -32.22 7.05
C LYS A 893 -5.36 -31.69 5.94
N ARG A 894 -4.86 -30.47 6.16
CA ARG A 894 -3.88 -29.81 5.29
C ARG A 894 -3.08 -28.80 6.08
N VAL A 895 -1.86 -28.57 5.64
CA VAL A 895 -0.95 -27.55 6.16
C VAL A 895 -0.63 -26.58 5.03
N MET A 896 -0.88 -25.30 5.27
CA MET A 896 -0.72 -24.22 4.30
C MET A 896 0.53 -23.40 4.62
N LEU A 897 1.38 -23.21 3.61
CA LEU A 897 2.56 -22.36 3.71
C LEU A 897 2.26 -20.96 3.22
N ASN A 898 2.81 -19.95 3.90
CA ASN A 898 2.70 -18.56 3.46
C ASN A 898 3.66 -18.29 2.27
N THR A 899 3.29 -18.77 1.08
CA THR A 899 4.02 -18.57 -0.18
C THR A 899 3.26 -17.69 -1.17
N TRP A 900 4.00 -17.03 -2.07
CA TRP A 900 3.42 -16.20 -3.13
C TRP A 900 2.48 -16.99 -4.03
N GLY A 901 2.84 -18.22 -4.39
CA GLY A 901 2.06 -19.05 -5.32
C GLY A 901 0.90 -19.82 -4.70
N TYR A 902 0.75 -19.77 -3.37
CA TYR A 902 -0.09 -20.67 -2.56
C TYR A 902 0.37 -22.14 -2.66
N ASP A 903 0.98 -22.64 -1.58
CA ASP A 903 1.30 -24.05 -1.40
C ASP A 903 0.55 -24.64 -0.21
N GLU A 904 -0.22 -25.69 -0.47
CA GLU A 904 -0.79 -26.57 0.55
C GLU A 904 -0.16 -27.96 0.45
N LEU A 905 0.00 -28.58 1.61
CA LEU A 905 0.45 -29.96 1.78
C LEU A 905 -0.69 -30.75 2.42
N ARG A 906 -1.01 -31.93 1.90
CA ARG A 906 -2.12 -32.77 2.39
C ARG A 906 -1.67 -34.05 3.08
N SER A 907 -0.37 -34.31 3.07
CA SER A 907 0.21 -35.49 3.71
C SER A 907 1.64 -35.25 4.20
N PRO A 908 2.12 -36.02 5.19
CA PRO A 908 3.51 -35.95 5.66
C PRO A 908 4.56 -36.18 4.56
N ALA A 909 4.26 -36.99 3.53
CA ALA A 909 5.17 -37.26 2.42
C ALA A 909 5.52 -36.00 1.61
N GLU A 910 4.59 -35.06 1.52
CA GLU A 910 4.76 -33.81 0.79
C GLU A 910 5.67 -32.80 1.50
N LEU A 911 5.98 -33.00 2.78
CA LEU A 911 6.91 -32.13 3.54
C LEU A 911 8.31 -32.09 2.93
N SER A 912 8.68 -33.09 2.12
CA SER A 912 9.91 -33.11 1.32
C SER A 912 10.01 -31.96 0.32
N ARG A 913 8.89 -31.30 -0.04
CA ARG A 913 8.84 -30.13 -0.94
C ARG A 913 9.33 -28.85 -0.27
N ILE A 914 9.19 -28.71 1.05
CA ILE A 914 9.44 -27.46 1.80
C ILE A 914 10.80 -26.83 1.49
N PRO A 915 11.94 -27.57 1.47
CA PRO A 915 13.25 -26.98 1.18
C PRO A 915 13.32 -26.25 -0.16
N ARG A 916 12.59 -26.73 -1.18
CA ARG A 916 12.48 -26.09 -2.50
C ARG A 916 11.49 -24.92 -2.54
N LEU A 917 10.59 -24.83 -1.56
CA LEU A 917 9.63 -23.72 -1.46
C LEU A 917 10.20 -22.54 -0.68
N VAL A 918 11.21 -22.77 0.16
CA VAL A 918 11.86 -21.73 0.99
C VAL A 918 13.23 -21.31 0.47
N ASP A 919 13.70 -21.88 -0.65
CA ASP A 919 15.00 -21.54 -1.24
C ASP A 919 15.03 -20.13 -1.84
N ASP A 920 13.88 -19.66 -2.34
CA ASP A 920 13.67 -18.30 -2.82
C ASP A 920 13.03 -17.42 -1.73
N PRO A 921 13.79 -16.48 -1.12
CA PRO A 921 13.23 -15.53 -0.16
C PRO A 921 12.19 -14.58 -0.78
N ASP A 922 12.09 -14.51 -2.13
CA ASP A 922 11.03 -13.76 -2.81
C ASP A 922 9.71 -14.53 -2.88
N TYR A 923 9.74 -15.85 -2.65
CA TYR A 923 8.58 -16.74 -2.74
C TYR A 923 7.91 -17.00 -1.39
N VAL A 924 8.70 -17.16 -0.32
CA VAL A 924 8.19 -17.31 1.06
C VAL A 924 7.99 -15.94 1.73
N THR A 925 6.85 -15.75 2.40
CA THR A 925 6.61 -14.53 3.18
C THR A 925 7.34 -14.63 4.52
N LEU A 926 8.22 -13.69 4.81
CA LEU A 926 8.99 -13.62 6.05
C LEU A 926 8.65 -12.35 6.83
N GLY A 927 8.61 -12.47 8.16
CA GLY A 927 8.40 -11.32 9.05
C GLY A 927 9.23 -11.42 10.31
N THR A 928 9.28 -10.34 11.08
CA THR A 928 9.89 -10.33 12.41
C THR A 928 9.28 -9.24 13.29
N GLY A 929 9.14 -9.56 14.59
CA GLY A 929 9.01 -8.56 15.66
C GLY A 929 10.30 -8.41 16.48
N HIS A 930 11.39 -9.06 16.07
CA HIS A 930 12.59 -9.27 16.89
C HIS A 930 13.89 -8.76 16.24
N PRO A 931 13.96 -7.48 15.78
CA PRO A 931 15.21 -6.90 15.31
C PRO A 931 16.22 -6.78 16.46
N GLN A 932 17.44 -7.26 16.24
CA GLN A 932 18.51 -7.36 17.24
C GLN A 932 19.86 -6.97 16.62
N GLY A 933 20.72 -6.31 17.38
CA GLY A 933 22.02 -5.84 16.89
C GLY A 933 21.94 -4.51 16.13
N GLY A 934 23.05 -4.10 15.52
CA GLY A 934 23.21 -2.77 14.92
C GLY A 934 24.09 -1.84 15.75
N ASN A 935 24.10 -1.97 17.08
CA ASN A 935 24.94 -1.21 17.99
C ASN A 935 25.58 -2.12 19.06
N ALA A 936 26.12 -3.26 18.62
CA ALA A 936 26.55 -4.36 19.50
C ALA A 936 27.54 -3.94 20.62
N ILE A 937 27.42 -4.59 21.78
CA ILE A 937 28.44 -4.57 22.84
C ILE A 937 29.68 -5.30 22.35
N ALA A 938 30.84 -4.66 22.47
CA ALA A 938 32.13 -5.28 22.23
C ALA A 938 33.26 -4.54 22.96
N ALA A 939 34.26 -5.27 23.43
CA ALA A 939 35.48 -4.67 23.99
C ALA A 939 36.28 -3.87 22.93
N ASP A 940 36.27 -4.29 21.66
CA ASP A 940 36.95 -3.60 20.56
C ASP A 940 35.97 -2.68 19.79
N PRO A 941 36.22 -1.35 19.70
CA PRO A 941 35.38 -0.41 18.95
C PRO A 941 35.30 -0.69 17.44
N ARG A 942 36.18 -1.55 16.90
CA ARG A 942 36.10 -2.01 15.50
C ARG A 942 35.03 -3.08 15.30
N ARG A 943 34.62 -3.77 16.37
CA ARG A 943 33.70 -4.90 16.36
C ARG A 943 32.32 -4.57 16.94
N GLY A 944 32.21 -3.53 17.77
CA GLY A 944 30.95 -3.07 18.35
C GLY A 944 30.87 -1.54 18.46
N VAL A 945 29.72 -1.05 18.94
CA VAL A 945 29.43 0.39 19.09
C VAL A 945 29.49 0.82 20.55
N VAL A 946 29.15 -0.07 21.47
CA VAL A 946 29.23 0.21 22.92
C VAL A 946 30.19 -0.75 23.61
N ASP A 947 30.73 -0.32 24.74
CA ASP A 947 31.56 -1.14 25.65
C ASP A 947 30.70 -1.95 26.65
N GLU A 948 31.34 -2.68 27.55
CA GLU A 948 30.68 -3.48 28.60
C GLU A 948 29.90 -2.66 29.63
N ARG A 949 30.10 -1.33 29.65
CA ARG A 949 29.34 -0.36 30.44
C ARG A 949 28.21 0.28 29.65
N PHE A 950 27.93 -0.25 28.45
CA PHE A 950 26.91 0.23 27.53
C PHE A 950 27.17 1.66 27.04
N ALA A 951 28.37 2.20 27.25
CA ALA A 951 28.77 3.51 26.78
C ALA A 951 29.22 3.43 25.32
N VAL A 952 28.80 4.40 24.50
CA VAL A 952 29.24 4.50 23.11
C VAL A 952 30.73 4.79 23.10
N HIS A 953 31.50 3.95 22.41
CA HIS A 953 32.95 4.04 22.34
C HIS A 953 33.41 5.46 21.98
N GLY A 954 34.28 6.03 22.82
CA GLY A 954 34.80 7.39 22.66
C GLY A 954 33.86 8.52 23.11
N PHE A 955 32.79 8.20 23.85
CA PHE A 955 31.93 9.16 24.53
C PHE A 955 31.94 8.95 26.04
N ALA A 956 31.84 10.05 26.80
CA ALA A 956 31.85 9.99 28.26
C ALA A 956 30.46 9.78 28.89
N ASN A 957 29.39 10.19 28.20
CA ASN A 957 28.05 10.35 28.78
C ASN A 957 26.92 9.95 27.79
N LEU A 958 27.22 9.03 26.87
CA LEU A 958 26.28 8.57 25.85
C LEU A 958 26.21 7.05 25.89
N HIS A 959 25.03 6.51 26.15
CA HIS A 959 24.80 5.08 26.34
C HIS A 959 23.72 4.55 25.39
N VAL A 960 23.71 3.24 25.15
CA VAL A 960 22.63 2.56 24.40
C VAL A 960 22.13 1.38 25.22
N CYS A 961 20.82 1.28 25.45
CA CYS A 961 20.20 0.23 26.27
C CYS A 961 18.90 -0.27 25.61
N ASP A 962 19.03 -1.04 24.53
CA ASP A 962 17.93 -1.73 23.87
C ASP A 962 18.43 -2.94 23.07
N ALA A 963 17.57 -3.58 22.28
CA ALA A 963 17.92 -4.76 21.47
C ALA A 963 19.06 -4.53 20.45
N SER A 964 19.45 -3.28 20.12
CA SER A 964 20.59 -3.02 19.24
C SER A 964 21.93 -3.43 19.83
N VAL A 965 22.03 -3.57 21.15
CA VAL A 965 23.28 -3.89 21.83
C VAL A 965 23.64 -5.38 21.71
N PHE A 966 22.73 -6.21 21.19
CA PHE A 966 22.95 -7.65 21.07
C PHE A 966 24.04 -7.93 20.02
N PRO A 967 25.15 -8.61 20.38
CA PRO A 967 26.20 -8.98 19.43
C PRO A 967 25.73 -9.96 18.34
N ALA A 968 24.73 -10.80 18.66
CA ALA A 968 24.14 -11.74 17.72
C ALA A 968 22.74 -12.17 18.19
N THR A 969 21.92 -12.71 17.29
CA THR A 969 20.53 -13.12 17.59
C THR A 969 20.44 -14.25 18.62
N ILE A 970 19.40 -14.23 19.46
CA ILE A 970 19.18 -15.23 20.52
C ILE A 970 18.16 -16.32 20.16
N THR A 971 17.49 -16.23 19.00
CA THR A 971 16.49 -17.21 18.50
C THR A 971 15.19 -17.33 19.32
N VAL A 972 15.17 -16.88 20.57
CA VAL A 972 13.96 -16.76 21.42
C VAL A 972 13.50 -15.29 21.52
N ASN A 973 12.34 -15.05 22.11
CA ASN A 973 11.77 -13.70 22.27
C ASN A 973 12.74 -12.81 23.09
N PRO A 974 13.16 -11.65 22.55
CA PRO A 974 14.24 -10.87 23.15
C PRO A 974 13.81 -9.98 24.31
N GLN A 975 12.51 -9.79 24.55
CA GLN A 975 12.05 -8.72 25.45
C GLN A 975 12.62 -8.83 26.87
N LEU A 976 12.64 -10.04 27.44
CA LEU A 976 13.13 -10.25 28.79
C LEU A 976 14.64 -10.00 28.88
N THR A 977 15.38 -10.43 27.86
CA THR A 977 16.83 -10.17 27.74
C THR A 977 17.14 -8.69 27.60
N VAL A 978 16.32 -7.93 26.85
CA VAL A 978 16.46 -6.47 26.77
C VAL A 978 16.25 -5.82 28.14
N MET A 979 15.21 -6.23 28.87
CA MET A 979 14.91 -5.71 30.21
C MET A 979 16.01 -6.07 31.22
N ALA A 980 16.50 -7.32 31.20
CA ALA A 980 17.58 -7.78 32.08
C ALA A 980 18.90 -7.05 31.81
N LEU A 981 19.26 -6.81 30.54
CA LEU A 981 20.44 -6.02 30.20
C LEU A 981 20.29 -4.54 30.58
N ALA A 982 19.08 -3.97 30.48
CA ALA A 982 18.81 -2.62 30.95
C ALA A 982 18.95 -2.49 32.48
N HIS A 983 18.44 -3.46 33.23
CA HIS A 983 18.63 -3.55 34.69
C HIS A 983 20.12 -3.73 35.04
N TYR A 984 20.83 -4.59 34.30
CA TYR A 984 22.28 -4.78 34.44
C TYR A 984 23.05 -3.47 34.22
N ALA A 985 22.69 -2.71 33.17
CA ALA A 985 23.41 -1.51 32.75
C ALA A 985 23.17 -0.31 33.67
N ALA A 986 21.96 -0.15 34.21
CA ALA A 986 21.57 1.08 34.90
C ALA A 986 22.50 1.49 36.08
N PRO A 987 22.96 0.58 36.96
CA PRO A 987 23.93 0.95 38.00
C PRO A 987 25.29 1.38 37.45
N LEU A 988 25.70 0.86 36.27
CA LEU A 988 26.95 1.27 35.61
C LEU A 988 26.83 2.68 35.03
N ILE A 989 25.64 3.03 34.53
CA ILE A 989 25.33 4.37 34.02
C ILE A 989 25.27 5.36 35.18
N ALA A 990 24.60 5.02 36.28
CA ALA A 990 24.49 5.87 37.46
C ALA A 990 25.86 6.22 38.08
N ALA A 991 26.82 5.28 38.07
CA ALA A 991 28.16 5.47 38.60
C ALA A 991 29.07 6.34 37.72
N GLY A 992 28.71 6.60 36.45
CA GLY A 992 29.52 7.33 35.47
C GLY A 992 29.43 8.86 35.53
N GLY A 993 28.59 9.42 36.43
CA GLY A 993 28.32 10.85 36.56
C GLY A 993 29.35 11.69 37.35
N GLY A 994 30.58 11.19 37.53
CA GLY A 994 31.67 11.87 38.26
C GLY A 994 32.56 12.74 37.39
#